data_AF-A0A8C7NR03-F1
#
_entry.id   AF-A0A8C7NR03-F1
#
_cell.length_a   1.000
_cell.length_b   1.000
_cell.length_c   1.000
_cell.angle_alpha   90.00
_cell.angle_beta   90.00
_cell.angle_gamma   90.00
#
_symmetry.space_group_name_H-M   'P 1'
#
loop_
_entity.id
_entity.type
_entity.pdbx_description
1 polymer ?
#
loop_
_entity_poly.entity_id
_entity_poly.type
_entity_poly.pdbx_seq_one_letter_code
_entity_poly.pdbx_strand_id
1 'polypeptide(L)'
;MLCWGSTVEGQLGIGGAGDPVYEPRSCQAFNGRGLKEVACGWRHSLFLLRDGRVYTCGSNRCGQLGHDKPGDSPELVVALDTQKIGVVSCGQAHSMALNEQGQVFAWGAGGGGQLGLGTAEETVPIPRLIKKLCEHRISQIMCGNKHCIALSKGENELFTWGQNLSGQLGLGKGEPSTLSPQPLKSLSGIPLAQITAGGDHSFALSLSGAVFGWGKNSAGQLGLNDKQDRSVPCHIKFLRSQKVVYISCGDEHTAALTKDGGLFTFGDGSRGQLGHDSTNNEPLPRQVQELMGSEVSQIACGRHHTLAFVPSSGLVYAFGCNTNGQLGTGTRGDIKSPLPVKSNWMTPVGKKRMQGNEARQNQGAVSSTPPEDFRVTNISRSISLINDAMNRLYGQLLGDILMDDFKVMYPSLSPSIHVSLSCQATKSFESLLIPQLPCSPPDVEAMRIYLILSECPALHDSKNYITLTIPLAMAILRLDANPSKVLETSWYKRKVNSHNDECVCSEQGCCAAVCVQVNLKAGHVEYNRFYIPDITTLVDIQEDYLKWFLSKAEISSVTLCAYPFILNAQAKTTMLQTDAELQMQMAVSGANMHNVFMLLTLEPLLARNPFLVLHVRRDHLVSDALRELTIYSDVDLKKPLKVIFDGEEAVDAGGVTKEFFLLLLKELMDPVYGMFTQYTQSNLLWFSDKCFVEYNWFNLIGIICGLAIYNSTVVDLHFPLVLYKKLLGVAPTLEDLKELSPTEGRSLQQLLDHEEDDVEETFCLNFAITREYYGLTEVKELIPGGDRITVDKNNREEFVEAYLKYMFRDSVSELYQAFSSGFLKVCGGKILSLFQPSELMAMVVGNNNYNWEEMEKNAVYKGEYSATHPTVRMFWEVFHEFPLEKKKRFLLFLTGSDRIPIHGMESLRISIQSTSAEEHYLPVAHTCYNLLDMPRYQTKETLHRRLTQAVEQYEGFSLV
;
A
#
# COMPACT_ATOMS: atom_id res chain seq x y z
N MET A 1 23.83 6.80 -43.47
CA MET A 1 24.41 5.90 -42.46
C MET A 1 25.85 6.33 -42.24
N LEU A 2 26.31 6.40 -40.99
CA LEU A 2 27.72 6.66 -40.68
C LEU A 2 28.36 5.42 -40.06
N CYS A 3 29.63 5.20 -40.36
CA CYS A 3 30.41 4.05 -39.92
C CYS A 3 31.77 4.51 -39.40
N TRP A 4 32.21 3.93 -38.29
CA TRP A 4 33.53 4.13 -37.70
C TRP A 4 33.90 2.89 -36.86
N GLY A 5 35.17 2.76 -36.52
CA GLY A 5 35.69 1.60 -35.79
C GLY A 5 36.68 0.76 -36.60
N SER A 6 36.73 -0.54 -36.27
CA SER A 6 37.65 -1.49 -36.91
C SER A 6 37.22 -1.88 -38.32
N THR A 7 38.15 -1.83 -39.26
CA THR A 7 38.01 -2.19 -40.69
C THR A 7 38.65 -3.54 -41.04
N VAL A 8 39.24 -4.24 -40.06
CA VAL A 8 40.16 -5.38 -40.26
C VAL A 8 39.54 -6.53 -41.05
N GLU A 9 38.25 -6.79 -40.89
CA GLU A 9 37.54 -7.90 -41.55
C GLU A 9 36.46 -7.37 -42.51
N GLY A 10 36.43 -6.06 -42.81
CA GLY A 10 35.40 -5.45 -43.65
C GLY A 10 34.07 -5.15 -42.94
N GLN A 11 34.00 -5.31 -41.61
CA GLN A 11 32.75 -5.24 -40.84
C GLN A 11 32.04 -3.87 -40.86
N LEU A 12 32.70 -2.79 -41.29
CA LEU A 12 32.06 -1.48 -41.47
C LEU A 12 31.32 -1.34 -42.80
N GLY A 13 31.61 -2.18 -43.79
CA GLY A 13 30.97 -2.15 -45.10
C GLY A 13 31.23 -0.89 -45.94
N ILE A 14 32.31 -0.15 -45.64
CA ILE A 14 32.70 1.08 -46.37
C ILE A 14 33.73 0.85 -47.48
N GLY A 15 34.19 -0.39 -47.69
CA GLY A 15 35.20 -0.74 -48.68
C GLY A 15 36.58 -0.20 -48.32
N GLY A 16 37.52 -1.09 -48.00
CA GLY A 16 38.92 -0.74 -47.76
C GLY A 16 39.53 -1.50 -46.58
N ALA A 17 40.49 -2.38 -46.88
CA ALA A 17 41.39 -2.94 -45.89
C ALA A 17 42.41 -1.86 -45.50
N GLY A 18 42.31 -1.30 -44.29
CA GLY A 18 43.16 -0.21 -43.83
C GLY A 18 43.05 0.05 -42.33
N ASP A 19 43.67 1.13 -41.86
CA ASP A 19 43.65 1.57 -40.46
C ASP A 19 42.23 1.77 -39.92
N PRO A 20 42.01 1.61 -38.59
CA PRO A 20 40.71 1.88 -37.99
C PRO A 20 40.21 3.29 -38.27
N VAL A 21 38.90 3.43 -38.44
CA VAL A 21 38.24 4.71 -38.69
C VAL A 21 37.89 5.36 -37.35
N TYR A 22 38.62 6.39 -36.95
CA TYR A 22 38.44 7.06 -35.65
C TYR A 22 37.36 8.15 -35.66
N GLU A 23 36.82 8.50 -36.82
CA GLU A 23 35.80 9.55 -36.98
C GLU A 23 34.65 9.04 -37.86
N PRO A 24 33.38 9.38 -37.56
CA PRO A 24 32.23 8.93 -38.34
C PRO A 24 32.35 9.27 -39.84
N ARG A 25 32.28 8.24 -40.69
CA ARG A 25 32.29 8.39 -42.16
C ARG A 25 30.99 7.95 -42.79
N SER A 26 30.51 8.68 -43.79
CA SER A 26 29.29 8.31 -44.52
C SER A 26 29.50 7.07 -45.37
N CYS A 27 28.72 6.03 -45.11
CA CYS A 27 28.65 4.85 -45.95
C CYS A 27 27.62 5.07 -47.08
N GLN A 28 28.08 4.98 -48.32
CA GLN A 28 27.24 5.20 -49.51
C GLN A 28 26.40 3.98 -49.90
N ALA A 29 26.70 2.78 -49.38
CA ALA A 29 26.07 1.51 -49.78
C ALA A 29 24.53 1.50 -49.67
N PHE A 30 23.98 2.29 -48.75
CA PHE A 30 22.53 2.34 -48.49
C PHE A 30 21.94 3.75 -48.65
N ASN A 31 22.62 4.66 -49.34
CA ASN A 31 22.12 6.01 -49.54
C ASN A 31 20.80 5.97 -50.34
N GLY A 32 19.73 6.55 -49.79
CA GLY A 32 18.38 6.50 -50.36
C GLY A 32 17.65 5.13 -50.28
N ARG A 33 18.26 4.08 -49.72
CA ARG A 33 17.70 2.72 -49.69
C ARG A 33 16.86 2.38 -48.45
N GLY A 34 16.67 3.34 -47.55
CA GLY A 34 15.80 3.19 -46.38
C GLY A 34 16.28 2.11 -45.40
N LEU A 35 17.46 2.29 -44.81
CA LEU A 35 17.95 1.43 -43.73
C LEU A 35 16.99 1.46 -42.52
N LYS A 36 16.65 0.29 -41.99
CA LYS A 36 15.75 0.11 -40.85
C LYS A 36 16.52 -0.17 -39.55
N GLU A 37 17.42 -1.14 -39.58
CA GLU A 37 18.12 -1.64 -38.39
C GLU A 37 19.52 -2.14 -38.75
N VAL A 38 20.46 -2.07 -37.80
CA VAL A 38 21.81 -2.64 -37.92
C VAL A 38 22.10 -3.46 -36.67
N ALA A 39 22.54 -4.70 -36.87
CA ALA A 39 23.02 -5.56 -35.80
C ALA A 39 24.52 -5.83 -36.00
N CYS A 40 25.29 -5.74 -34.91
CA CYS A 40 26.75 -5.87 -34.96
C CYS A 40 27.20 -7.06 -34.10
N GLY A 41 27.79 -8.07 -34.74
CA GLY A 41 28.51 -9.14 -34.04
C GLY A 41 29.95 -8.73 -33.74
N TRP A 42 30.81 -9.70 -33.38
CA TRP A 42 32.22 -9.38 -33.05
C TRP A 42 33.02 -8.85 -34.23
N ARG A 43 32.84 -9.47 -35.40
CA ARG A 43 33.62 -9.20 -36.62
C ARG A 43 32.75 -9.16 -37.87
N HIS A 44 31.43 -9.05 -37.73
CA HIS A 44 30.49 -8.98 -38.85
C HIS A 44 29.30 -8.10 -38.47
N SER A 45 28.62 -7.57 -39.48
CA SER A 45 27.45 -6.70 -39.32
C SER A 45 26.34 -7.10 -40.27
N LEU A 46 25.11 -7.00 -39.78
CA LEU A 46 23.86 -7.22 -40.51
C LEU A 46 23.14 -5.88 -40.68
N PHE A 47 22.64 -5.62 -41.88
CA PHE A 47 21.90 -4.42 -42.24
C PHE A 47 20.53 -4.83 -42.76
N LEU A 48 19.48 -4.38 -42.09
CA LEU A 48 18.10 -4.62 -42.49
C LEU A 48 17.54 -3.37 -43.16
N LEU A 49 17.03 -3.52 -44.38
CA LEU A 49 16.32 -2.45 -45.10
C LEU A 49 14.82 -2.46 -44.78
N ARG A 50 14.14 -1.33 -45.01
CA ARG A 50 12.69 -1.19 -44.81
C ARG A 50 11.85 -2.07 -45.73
N ASP A 51 12.42 -2.53 -46.85
CA ASP A 51 11.78 -3.50 -47.75
C ASP A 51 11.84 -4.95 -47.23
N GLY A 52 12.58 -5.18 -46.13
CA GLY A 52 12.75 -6.50 -45.51
C GLY A 52 13.98 -7.28 -45.99
N ARG A 53 14.81 -6.70 -46.86
CA ARG A 53 16.06 -7.34 -47.31
C ARG A 53 17.18 -7.21 -46.29
N VAL A 54 17.96 -8.28 -46.15
CA VAL A 54 19.10 -8.36 -45.23
C VAL A 54 20.41 -8.37 -46.01
N TYR A 55 21.30 -7.45 -45.67
CA TYR A 55 22.66 -7.38 -46.18
C TYR A 55 23.67 -7.69 -45.07
N THR A 56 24.78 -8.32 -45.39
CA THR A 56 25.82 -8.70 -44.43
C THR A 56 27.21 -8.35 -44.95
N CYS A 57 28.14 -8.04 -44.04
CA CYS A 57 29.56 -7.89 -44.35
C CYS A 57 30.42 -8.23 -43.12
N GLY A 58 31.73 -8.38 -43.32
CA GLY A 58 32.68 -8.75 -42.28
C GLY A 58 33.30 -10.15 -42.44
N SER A 59 33.73 -10.72 -41.32
CA SER A 59 34.28 -12.08 -41.25
C SER A 59 33.22 -13.13 -41.60
N ASN A 60 33.59 -14.08 -42.48
CA ASN A 60 32.75 -15.22 -42.86
C ASN A 60 33.33 -16.60 -42.48
N ARG A 61 34.22 -16.66 -41.48
CA ARG A 61 34.95 -17.90 -41.11
C ARG A 61 34.05 -19.08 -40.72
N CYS A 62 32.84 -18.81 -40.26
CA CYS A 62 31.85 -19.81 -39.84
C CYS A 62 30.59 -19.78 -40.72
N GLY A 63 30.62 -19.06 -41.84
CA GLY A 63 29.45 -18.86 -42.70
C GLY A 63 28.42 -17.85 -42.15
N GLN A 64 28.79 -17.01 -41.18
CA GLN A 64 27.88 -16.06 -40.53
C GLN A 64 27.37 -14.94 -41.45
N LEU A 65 27.91 -14.77 -42.65
CA LEU A 65 27.36 -13.81 -43.60
C LEU A 65 26.13 -14.36 -44.35
N GLY A 66 25.92 -15.67 -44.39
CA GLY A 66 24.80 -16.26 -45.13
C GLY A 66 25.00 -16.30 -46.66
N HIS A 67 26.21 -16.01 -47.14
CA HIS A 67 26.62 -16.01 -48.54
C HIS A 67 28.13 -16.24 -48.68
N ASP A 68 28.60 -16.55 -49.89
CA ASP A 68 30.02 -16.84 -50.17
C ASP A 68 30.80 -15.64 -50.74
N LYS A 69 30.17 -14.46 -50.84
CA LYS A 69 30.82 -13.23 -51.30
C LYS A 69 31.84 -12.67 -50.28
N PRO A 70 32.84 -11.90 -50.74
CA PRO A 70 33.79 -11.23 -49.85
C PRO A 70 33.10 -10.27 -48.89
N GLY A 71 33.62 -10.17 -47.67
CA GLY A 71 33.04 -9.38 -46.58
C GLY A 71 33.38 -7.89 -46.57
N ASP A 72 34.06 -7.38 -47.60
CA ASP A 72 34.54 -5.98 -47.64
C ASP A 72 33.42 -4.95 -47.84
N SER A 73 32.29 -5.40 -48.38
CA SER A 73 31.10 -4.58 -48.65
C SER A 73 29.82 -5.30 -48.25
N PRO A 74 28.73 -4.57 -47.93
CA PRO A 74 27.44 -5.17 -47.60
C PRO A 74 26.84 -5.89 -48.81
N GLU A 75 26.58 -7.18 -48.64
CA GLU A 75 26.12 -8.08 -49.69
C GLU A 75 24.80 -8.75 -49.31
N LEU A 76 23.92 -8.97 -50.31
CA LEU A 76 22.57 -9.49 -50.05
C LEU A 76 22.61 -10.96 -49.63
N VAL A 77 21.89 -11.31 -48.56
CA VAL A 77 21.63 -12.69 -48.16
C VAL A 77 20.51 -13.26 -49.02
N VAL A 78 20.85 -13.78 -50.20
CA VAL A 78 19.89 -14.26 -51.21
C VAL A 78 18.94 -15.32 -50.66
N ALA A 79 19.40 -16.16 -49.72
CA ALA A 79 18.59 -17.19 -49.08
C ALA A 79 17.37 -16.64 -48.33
N LEU A 80 17.40 -15.38 -47.90
CA LEU A 80 16.30 -14.70 -47.21
C LEU A 80 15.49 -13.76 -48.13
N ASP A 81 15.84 -13.58 -49.40
CA ASP A 81 15.19 -12.59 -50.29
C ASP A 81 13.71 -12.89 -50.56
N THR A 82 13.28 -14.14 -50.38
CA THR A 82 11.86 -14.54 -50.46
C THR A 82 11.08 -14.27 -49.16
N GLN A 83 11.77 -13.92 -48.09
CA GLN A 83 11.21 -13.68 -46.76
C GLN A 83 11.24 -12.19 -46.46
N LYS A 84 10.15 -11.65 -45.91
CA LYS A 84 10.13 -10.26 -45.47
C LYS A 84 10.63 -10.18 -44.03
N ILE A 85 11.91 -9.82 -43.86
CA ILE A 85 12.55 -9.77 -42.55
C ILE A 85 12.12 -8.52 -41.77
N GLY A 86 11.76 -8.73 -40.52
CA GLY A 86 11.33 -7.70 -39.58
C GLY A 86 12.40 -7.26 -38.60
N VAL A 87 13.23 -8.18 -38.10
CA VAL A 87 14.25 -7.95 -37.05
C VAL A 87 15.49 -8.81 -37.34
N VAL A 88 16.67 -8.30 -36.98
CA VAL A 88 17.95 -9.02 -37.10
C VAL A 88 18.74 -8.97 -35.79
N SER A 89 19.51 -10.02 -35.48
CA SER A 89 20.40 -10.05 -34.31
C SER A 89 21.71 -10.79 -34.63
N CYS A 90 22.78 -10.47 -33.91
CA CYS A 90 24.11 -11.02 -34.14
C CYS A 90 24.75 -11.42 -32.82
N GLY A 91 25.35 -12.61 -32.79
CA GLY A 91 26.22 -13.02 -31.70
C GLY A 91 27.69 -12.93 -32.05
N GLN A 92 28.51 -13.75 -31.39
CA GLN A 92 29.96 -13.78 -31.61
C GLN A 92 30.33 -14.10 -33.08
N ALA A 93 29.78 -15.19 -33.60
CA ALA A 93 30.08 -15.73 -34.93
C ALA A 93 28.85 -16.41 -35.57
N HIS A 94 27.65 -15.97 -35.17
CA HIS A 94 26.39 -16.46 -35.69
C HIS A 94 25.41 -15.29 -35.82
N SER A 95 24.37 -15.50 -36.62
CA SER A 95 23.40 -14.49 -36.97
C SER A 95 21.99 -15.05 -36.93
N MET A 96 21.03 -14.18 -36.62
CA MET A 96 19.61 -14.52 -36.60
C MET A 96 18.78 -13.47 -37.32
N ALA A 97 17.69 -13.91 -37.95
CA ALA A 97 16.69 -13.06 -38.56
C ALA A 97 15.28 -13.56 -38.22
N LEU A 98 14.37 -12.62 -37.99
CA LEU A 98 12.95 -12.88 -37.72
C LEU A 98 12.12 -12.26 -38.84
N ASN A 99 11.29 -13.05 -39.52
CA ASN A 99 10.37 -12.55 -40.54
C ASN A 99 9.06 -12.00 -39.93
N GLU A 100 8.28 -11.26 -40.73
CA GLU A 100 6.99 -10.69 -40.30
C GLU A 100 5.94 -11.76 -39.92
N GLN A 101 6.10 -13.00 -40.40
CA GLN A 101 5.27 -14.14 -40.00
C GLN A 101 5.59 -14.69 -38.61
N GLY A 102 6.68 -14.26 -37.97
CA GLY A 102 7.11 -14.75 -36.66
C GLY A 102 8.06 -15.95 -36.71
N GLN A 103 8.61 -16.27 -37.87
CA GLN A 103 9.55 -17.38 -38.06
C GLN A 103 11.00 -16.91 -37.92
N VAL A 104 11.81 -17.73 -37.25
CA VAL A 104 13.20 -17.41 -36.90
C VAL A 104 14.17 -18.24 -37.74
N PHE A 105 15.13 -17.56 -38.36
CA PHE A 105 16.22 -18.16 -39.13
C PHE A 105 17.54 -17.93 -38.41
N ALA A 106 18.41 -18.94 -38.38
CA ALA A 106 19.75 -18.85 -37.79
C ALA A 106 20.82 -19.48 -38.70
N TRP A 107 22.03 -18.92 -38.68
CA TRP A 107 23.21 -19.40 -39.41
C TRP A 107 24.51 -18.91 -38.78
N GLY A 108 25.65 -19.46 -39.20
CA GLY A 108 26.98 -19.22 -38.67
C GLY A 108 27.47 -20.38 -37.79
N ALA A 109 28.24 -20.08 -36.75
CA ALA A 109 28.76 -21.08 -35.81
C ALA A 109 27.64 -21.73 -34.96
N GLY A 110 27.68 -23.06 -34.83
CA GLY A 110 26.66 -23.88 -34.15
C GLY A 110 27.18 -24.89 -33.12
N GLY A 111 28.50 -25.07 -32.97
CA GLY A 111 29.09 -26.05 -32.05
C GLY A 111 28.71 -25.89 -30.57
N GLY A 112 28.18 -24.72 -30.16
CA GLY A 112 27.67 -24.46 -28.80
C GLY A 112 26.14 -24.58 -28.67
N GLY A 113 25.43 -24.98 -29.73
CA GLY A 113 23.97 -25.04 -29.77
C GLY A 113 23.26 -23.72 -30.07
N GLN A 114 23.99 -22.62 -30.26
CA GLN A 114 23.45 -21.26 -30.41
C GLN A 114 22.51 -21.09 -31.62
N LEU A 115 22.56 -21.99 -32.61
CA LEU A 115 21.66 -21.96 -33.76
C LEU A 115 20.27 -22.52 -33.48
N GLY A 116 20.08 -23.30 -32.40
CA GLY A 116 18.77 -23.82 -32.01
C GLY A 116 18.18 -24.87 -32.96
N LEU A 117 18.98 -25.43 -33.89
CA LEU A 117 18.50 -26.35 -34.93
C LEU A 117 18.26 -27.79 -34.43
N GLY A 118 18.60 -28.09 -33.18
CA GLY A 118 18.54 -29.44 -32.60
C GLY A 118 19.65 -30.38 -33.07
N THR A 119 20.58 -29.90 -33.90
CA THR A 119 21.73 -30.65 -34.41
C THR A 119 23.04 -30.06 -33.89
N ALA A 120 24.04 -30.91 -33.66
CA ALA A 120 25.38 -30.51 -33.24
C ALA A 120 26.28 -30.13 -34.44
N GLU A 121 25.74 -29.36 -35.38
CA GLU A 121 26.50 -28.90 -36.55
C GLU A 121 27.44 -27.75 -36.16
N GLU A 122 28.74 -27.89 -36.45
CA GLU A 122 29.75 -26.88 -36.11
C GLU A 122 29.51 -25.53 -36.80
N THR A 123 29.12 -25.55 -38.07
CA THR A 123 28.87 -24.34 -38.86
C THR A 123 27.74 -24.56 -39.87
N VAL A 124 26.87 -23.56 -40.01
CA VAL A 124 25.76 -23.54 -40.96
C VAL A 124 25.88 -22.27 -41.81
N PRO A 125 26.34 -22.34 -43.07
CA PRO A 125 26.62 -21.14 -43.86
C PRO A 125 25.39 -20.51 -44.53
N ILE A 126 24.24 -21.20 -44.50
CA ILE A 126 23.00 -20.75 -45.14
C ILE A 126 21.91 -20.61 -44.06
N PRO A 127 21.16 -19.49 -44.02
CA PRO A 127 20.02 -19.30 -43.11
C PRO A 127 19.09 -20.51 -43.06
N ARG A 128 18.92 -21.10 -41.87
CA ARG A 128 18.00 -22.23 -41.63
C ARG A 128 16.91 -21.86 -40.65
N LEU A 129 15.70 -22.31 -40.95
CA LEU A 129 14.52 -22.14 -40.11
C LEU A 129 14.64 -22.97 -38.82
N ILE A 130 14.42 -22.32 -37.67
CA ILE A 130 14.31 -22.98 -36.37
C ILE A 130 12.90 -23.58 -36.25
N LYS A 131 12.76 -24.84 -36.66
CA LYS A 131 11.45 -25.52 -36.73
C LYS A 131 10.68 -25.51 -35.42
N LYS A 132 11.37 -25.66 -34.28
CA LYS A 132 10.75 -25.73 -32.95
C LYS A 132 10.05 -24.43 -32.53
N LEU A 133 10.41 -23.29 -33.10
CA LEU A 133 9.74 -22.00 -32.82
C LEU A 133 8.59 -21.72 -33.80
N CYS A 134 8.37 -22.53 -34.83
CA CYS A 134 7.34 -22.27 -35.85
C CYS A 134 5.91 -22.36 -35.31
N GLU A 135 5.72 -23.08 -34.20
CA GLU A 135 4.44 -23.19 -33.50
C GLU A 135 4.11 -21.91 -32.71
N HIS A 136 5.11 -21.06 -32.46
CA HIS A 136 4.97 -19.83 -31.67
C HIS A 136 5.19 -18.60 -32.56
N ARG A 137 4.37 -17.57 -32.37
CA ARG A 137 4.54 -16.31 -33.11
C ARG A 137 5.59 -15.43 -32.42
N ILE A 138 6.85 -15.57 -32.83
CA ILE A 138 7.96 -14.80 -32.25
C ILE A 138 7.88 -13.32 -32.63
N SER A 139 8.19 -12.45 -31.67
CA SER A 139 8.18 -10.99 -31.82
C SER A 139 9.53 -10.32 -31.61
N GLN A 140 10.40 -10.91 -30.78
CA GLN A 140 11.75 -10.40 -30.50
C GLN A 140 12.75 -11.54 -30.49
N ILE A 141 13.97 -11.27 -30.96
CA ILE A 141 15.10 -12.19 -30.96
C ILE A 141 16.36 -11.45 -30.50
N MET A 142 17.17 -12.07 -29.65
CA MET A 142 18.45 -11.50 -29.22
C MET A 142 19.52 -12.59 -29.11
N CYS A 143 20.71 -12.29 -29.63
CA CYS A 143 21.88 -13.14 -29.55
C CYS A 143 22.86 -12.60 -28.49
N GLY A 144 23.35 -13.48 -27.63
CA GLY A 144 24.57 -13.24 -26.87
C GLY A 144 25.80 -13.79 -27.59
N ASN A 145 26.89 -14.08 -26.87
CA ASN A 145 28.10 -14.64 -27.51
C ASN A 145 27.81 -16.02 -28.12
N LYS A 146 27.27 -16.94 -27.32
CA LYS A 146 27.01 -18.34 -27.70
C LYS A 146 25.65 -18.87 -27.19
N HIS A 147 24.73 -17.96 -26.86
CA HIS A 147 23.35 -18.28 -26.50
C HIS A 147 22.40 -17.29 -27.17
N CYS A 148 21.13 -17.66 -27.23
CA CYS A 148 20.08 -16.87 -27.87
C CYS A 148 18.81 -16.93 -27.03
N ILE A 149 18.03 -15.86 -27.13
CA ILE A 149 16.72 -15.74 -26.48
C ILE A 149 15.68 -15.20 -27.48
N ALA A 150 14.44 -15.64 -27.36
CA ALA A 150 13.33 -15.21 -28.22
C ALA A 150 12.01 -15.09 -27.43
N LEU A 151 11.20 -14.07 -27.74
CA LEU A 151 9.93 -13.80 -27.05
C LEU A 151 8.74 -14.02 -27.99
N SER A 152 7.80 -14.86 -27.59
CA SER A 152 6.52 -15.08 -28.29
C SER A 152 5.54 -13.94 -28.00
N LYS A 153 4.84 -13.44 -29.02
CA LYS A 153 3.89 -12.31 -28.90
C LYS A 153 2.60 -12.69 -28.19
N GLY A 154 2.08 -13.89 -28.47
CA GLY A 154 0.74 -14.31 -28.04
C GLY A 154 0.73 -14.85 -26.63
N GLU A 155 1.59 -15.83 -26.36
CA GLU A 155 1.66 -16.52 -25.07
C GLU A 155 2.59 -15.80 -24.07
N ASN A 156 3.35 -14.80 -24.54
CA ASN A 156 4.36 -14.10 -23.76
C ASN A 156 5.38 -15.08 -23.12
N GLU A 157 5.71 -16.14 -23.87
CA GLU A 157 6.71 -17.12 -23.46
C GLU A 157 8.10 -16.73 -23.98
N LEU A 158 9.07 -16.83 -23.09
CA LEU A 158 10.48 -16.61 -23.39
C LEU A 158 11.17 -17.96 -23.67
N PHE A 159 11.80 -18.07 -24.82
CA PHE A 159 12.60 -19.24 -25.21
C PHE A 159 14.08 -18.93 -25.11
N THR A 160 14.88 -19.87 -24.60
CA THR A 160 16.34 -19.75 -24.50
C THR A 160 17.03 -21.00 -25.04
N TRP A 161 18.20 -20.84 -25.69
CA TRP A 161 19.03 -21.96 -26.14
C TRP A 161 20.50 -21.58 -26.36
N GLY A 162 21.35 -22.61 -26.52
CA GLY A 162 22.79 -22.47 -26.71
C GLY A 162 23.58 -22.83 -25.46
N GLN A 163 24.70 -22.14 -25.25
CA GLN A 163 25.62 -22.40 -24.14
C GLN A 163 25.02 -21.99 -22.79
N ASN A 164 25.24 -22.80 -21.75
CA ASN A 164 24.73 -22.55 -20.38
C ASN A 164 25.79 -22.65 -19.26
N LEU A 165 27.08 -22.47 -19.57
CA LEU A 165 28.15 -22.64 -18.57
C LEU A 165 28.08 -21.68 -17.37
N SER A 166 27.49 -20.50 -17.56
CA SER A 166 27.30 -19.47 -16.52
C SER A 166 25.82 -19.31 -16.13
N GLY A 167 24.94 -20.21 -16.59
CA GLY A 167 23.51 -20.11 -16.32
C GLY A 167 22.75 -19.10 -17.18
N GLN A 168 23.34 -18.63 -18.30
CA GLN A 168 22.76 -17.59 -19.18
C GLN A 168 21.44 -17.97 -19.85
N LEU A 169 21.06 -19.26 -19.81
CA LEU A 169 19.75 -19.72 -20.28
C LEU A 169 18.64 -19.58 -19.22
N GLY A 170 18.99 -19.41 -17.93
CA GLY A 170 18.04 -19.20 -16.84
C GLY A 170 17.28 -20.46 -16.38
N LEU A 171 17.67 -21.63 -16.89
CA LEU A 171 16.93 -22.90 -16.71
C LEU A 171 17.07 -23.54 -15.32
N GLY A 172 18.00 -23.07 -14.48
CA GLY A 172 18.32 -23.68 -13.20
C GLY A 172 19.78 -24.07 -13.06
N LYS A 173 20.20 -24.36 -11.82
CA LYS A 173 21.58 -24.70 -11.49
C LYS A 173 21.91 -26.12 -11.95
N GLY A 174 22.95 -26.27 -12.76
CA GLY A 174 23.41 -27.57 -13.26
C GLY A 174 22.75 -28.04 -14.57
N GLU A 175 21.83 -27.25 -15.14
CA GLU A 175 21.23 -27.54 -16.44
C GLU A 175 22.26 -27.43 -17.58
N PRO A 176 22.31 -28.39 -18.52
CA PRO A 176 23.29 -28.38 -19.60
C PRO A 176 22.97 -27.32 -20.66
N SER A 177 23.93 -27.13 -21.57
CA SER A 177 23.69 -26.35 -22.80
C SER A 177 22.66 -27.05 -23.67
N THR A 178 21.79 -26.30 -24.35
CA THR A 178 20.68 -26.85 -25.13
C THR A 178 20.86 -26.55 -26.61
N LEU A 179 20.69 -27.58 -27.46
CA LEU A 179 20.81 -27.46 -28.91
C LEU A 179 19.51 -27.00 -29.60
N SER A 180 18.42 -26.90 -28.85
CA SER A 180 17.12 -26.47 -29.35
C SER A 180 16.45 -25.51 -28.35
N PRO A 181 15.62 -24.56 -28.82
CA PRO A 181 14.85 -23.64 -27.98
C PRO A 181 14.10 -24.36 -26.86
N GLN A 182 14.23 -23.87 -25.63
CA GLN A 182 13.48 -24.34 -24.47
C GLN A 182 12.70 -23.19 -23.84
N PRO A 183 11.45 -23.41 -23.41
CA PRO A 183 10.68 -22.39 -22.71
C PRO A 183 11.26 -22.15 -21.31
N LEU A 184 11.47 -20.88 -20.97
CA LEU A 184 11.91 -20.44 -19.66
C LEU A 184 10.71 -20.26 -18.73
N LYS A 185 10.36 -21.32 -18.03
CA LYS A 185 9.15 -21.36 -17.17
C LYS A 185 9.18 -20.37 -16.01
N SER A 186 10.35 -19.97 -15.54
CA SER A 186 10.52 -19.08 -14.38
C SER A 186 10.02 -17.65 -14.60
N LEU A 187 9.87 -17.21 -15.85
CA LEU A 187 9.27 -15.91 -16.21
C LEU A 187 7.90 -16.07 -16.89
N SER A 188 7.34 -17.28 -16.92
CA SER A 188 6.01 -17.51 -17.49
C SER A 188 4.96 -16.73 -16.69
N GLY A 189 4.05 -16.06 -17.41
CA GLY A 189 3.01 -15.21 -16.80
C GLY A 189 3.44 -13.76 -16.51
N ILE A 190 4.72 -13.40 -16.64
CA ILE A 190 5.19 -12.01 -16.46
C ILE A 190 5.21 -11.31 -17.83
N PRO A 191 4.37 -10.29 -18.08
CA PRO A 191 4.33 -9.60 -19.38
C PRO A 191 5.66 -8.90 -19.69
N LEU A 192 6.37 -9.33 -20.74
CA LEU A 192 7.68 -8.81 -21.11
C LEU A 192 7.58 -7.76 -22.22
N ALA A 193 8.20 -6.61 -21.98
CA ALA A 193 8.32 -5.50 -22.93
C ALA A 193 9.51 -5.69 -23.88
N GLN A 194 10.65 -6.10 -23.32
CA GLN A 194 11.91 -6.20 -24.04
C GLN A 194 12.74 -7.38 -23.50
N ILE A 195 13.40 -8.09 -24.41
CA ILE A 195 14.47 -9.02 -24.07
C ILE A 195 15.81 -8.46 -24.57
N THR A 196 16.90 -8.77 -23.87
CA THR A 196 18.25 -8.42 -24.32
C THR A 196 19.26 -9.45 -23.82
N ALA A 197 20.33 -9.66 -24.59
CA ALA A 197 21.40 -10.59 -24.25
C ALA A 197 22.72 -9.85 -24.35
N GLY A 198 23.55 -9.99 -23.32
CA GLY A 198 24.94 -9.54 -23.33
C GLY A 198 25.88 -10.65 -23.75
N GLY A 199 27.14 -10.57 -23.32
CA GLY A 199 28.14 -11.60 -23.62
C GLY A 199 27.71 -13.00 -23.17
N ASP A 200 27.72 -13.23 -21.86
CA ASP A 200 27.32 -14.49 -21.21
C ASP A 200 26.22 -14.28 -20.16
N HIS A 201 25.35 -13.28 -20.37
CA HIS A 201 24.24 -12.95 -19.48
C HIS A 201 23.03 -12.49 -20.31
N SER A 202 21.86 -12.50 -19.68
CA SER A 202 20.57 -12.25 -20.31
C SER A 202 19.69 -11.41 -19.40
N PHE A 203 18.83 -10.61 -20.01
CA PHE A 203 17.90 -9.73 -19.33
C PHE A 203 16.52 -9.77 -19.98
N ALA A 204 15.51 -9.58 -19.14
CA ALA A 204 14.14 -9.32 -19.54
C ALA A 204 13.61 -8.10 -18.78
N LEU A 205 12.98 -7.20 -19.51
CA LEU A 205 12.27 -6.04 -18.99
C LEU A 205 10.77 -6.33 -19.08
N SER A 206 10.06 -6.24 -17.96
CA SER A 206 8.59 -6.34 -17.96
C SER A 206 7.94 -5.05 -18.45
N LEU A 207 6.67 -5.13 -18.86
CA LEU A 207 5.86 -3.94 -19.15
C LEU A 207 5.70 -3.02 -17.93
N SER A 208 5.83 -3.56 -16.71
CA SER A 208 5.82 -2.79 -15.47
C SER A 208 7.12 -2.03 -15.16
N GLY A 209 8.16 -2.20 -15.99
CA GLY A 209 9.48 -1.63 -15.75
C GLY A 209 10.35 -2.45 -14.77
N ALA A 210 9.90 -3.64 -14.38
CA ALA A 210 10.69 -4.56 -13.57
C ALA A 210 11.78 -5.23 -14.44
N VAL A 211 12.98 -5.34 -13.89
CA VAL A 211 14.15 -5.83 -14.61
C VAL A 211 14.61 -7.15 -14.02
N PHE A 212 14.70 -8.18 -14.86
CA PHE A 212 15.20 -9.50 -14.48
C PHE A 212 16.50 -9.78 -15.22
N GLY A 213 17.56 -10.12 -14.49
CA GLY A 213 18.88 -10.47 -15.04
C GLY A 213 19.33 -11.85 -14.57
N TRP A 214 20.02 -12.59 -15.46
CA TRP A 214 20.62 -13.89 -15.15
C TRP A 214 21.84 -14.20 -16.04
N GLY A 215 22.62 -15.19 -15.65
CA GLY A 215 23.87 -15.60 -16.29
C GLY A 215 25.11 -15.16 -15.51
N LYS A 216 26.19 -14.89 -16.24
CA LYS A 216 27.49 -14.50 -15.70
C LYS A 216 27.39 -13.17 -14.92
N ASN A 217 27.98 -13.12 -13.73
CA ASN A 217 28.01 -11.94 -12.87
C ASN A 217 29.40 -11.64 -12.27
N SER A 218 30.48 -12.22 -12.80
CA SER A 218 31.83 -12.05 -12.23
C SER A 218 32.31 -10.59 -12.13
N ALA A 219 31.77 -9.68 -12.96
CA ALA A 219 32.06 -8.26 -12.95
C ALA A 219 30.95 -7.41 -12.29
N GLY A 220 29.85 -8.02 -11.83
CA GLY A 220 28.68 -7.31 -11.30
C GLY A 220 27.68 -6.88 -12.38
N GLN A 221 27.78 -7.42 -13.59
CA GLN A 221 26.95 -7.04 -14.75
C GLN A 221 25.45 -7.32 -14.61
N LEU A 222 25.05 -8.06 -13.59
CA LEU A 222 23.64 -8.25 -13.25
C LEU A 222 23.09 -7.16 -12.32
N GLY A 223 23.94 -6.35 -11.66
CA GLY A 223 23.47 -5.24 -10.82
C GLY A 223 22.83 -5.69 -9.50
N LEU A 224 23.23 -6.86 -8.97
CA LEU A 224 22.63 -7.50 -7.79
C LEU A 224 23.41 -7.24 -6.47
N ASN A 225 24.36 -6.30 -6.48
CA ASN A 225 25.28 -6.03 -5.37
C ASN A 225 26.19 -7.19 -4.98
N ASP A 226 26.48 -8.09 -5.91
CA ASP A 226 27.44 -9.18 -5.72
C ASP A 226 28.10 -9.54 -7.05
N LYS A 227 28.98 -10.55 -7.01
CA LYS A 227 29.69 -11.08 -8.18
C LYS A 227 29.37 -12.56 -8.46
N GLN A 228 28.21 -13.04 -8.02
CA GLN A 228 27.81 -14.44 -8.14
C GLN A 228 26.92 -14.66 -9.37
N ASP A 229 27.32 -15.59 -10.24
CA ASP A 229 26.54 -16.00 -11.40
C ASP A 229 25.15 -16.50 -10.96
N ARG A 230 24.12 -16.16 -11.75
CA ARG A 230 22.73 -16.53 -11.46
C ARG A 230 22.21 -17.44 -12.55
N SER A 231 21.90 -18.68 -12.20
CA SER A 231 21.37 -19.66 -13.15
C SER A 231 19.86 -19.60 -13.36
N VAL A 232 19.19 -18.63 -12.71
CA VAL A 232 17.76 -18.35 -12.84
C VAL A 232 17.55 -16.83 -12.90
N PRO A 233 16.51 -16.34 -13.60
CA PRO A 233 16.12 -14.93 -13.62
C PRO A 233 16.00 -14.35 -12.21
N CYS A 234 16.78 -13.30 -11.93
CA CYS A 234 16.78 -12.61 -10.65
C CYS A 234 16.30 -11.17 -10.83
N HIS A 235 15.37 -10.74 -9.99
CA HIS A 235 14.85 -9.37 -10.03
C HIS A 235 15.86 -8.36 -9.45
N ILE A 236 16.13 -7.29 -10.19
CA ILE A 236 17.11 -6.24 -9.82
C ILE A 236 16.39 -5.13 -9.07
N LYS A 237 16.36 -5.27 -7.74
CA LYS A 237 15.59 -4.41 -6.83
C LYS A 237 15.94 -2.92 -6.98
N PHE A 238 17.21 -2.59 -7.24
CA PHE A 238 17.67 -1.20 -7.35
C PHE A 238 16.98 -0.41 -8.47
N LEU A 239 16.64 -1.07 -9.59
CA LEU A 239 16.00 -0.42 -10.74
C LEU A 239 14.47 -0.31 -10.61
N ARG A 240 13.87 -0.89 -9.56
CA ARG A 240 12.41 -0.95 -9.38
C ARG A 240 11.76 0.43 -9.29
N SER A 241 12.39 1.37 -8.56
CA SER A 241 11.87 2.74 -8.40
C SER A 241 12.19 3.65 -9.58
N GLN A 242 13.02 3.20 -10.53
CA GLN A 242 13.59 4.03 -11.58
C GLN A 242 12.75 4.07 -12.86
N LYS A 243 11.66 3.30 -12.97
CA LYS A 243 10.79 3.22 -14.17
C LYS A 243 11.61 2.99 -15.45
N VAL A 244 12.36 1.88 -15.48
CA VAL A 244 13.18 1.51 -16.63
C VAL A 244 12.30 1.23 -17.85
N VAL A 245 12.66 1.81 -18.99
CA VAL A 245 11.94 1.65 -20.28
C VAL A 245 12.75 0.93 -21.34
N TYR A 246 14.08 0.85 -21.16
CA TYR A 246 14.95 0.18 -22.11
C TYR A 246 16.23 -0.33 -21.46
N ILE A 247 16.72 -1.48 -21.93
CA ILE A 247 17.98 -2.09 -21.46
C ILE A 247 18.86 -2.41 -22.67
N SER A 248 20.16 -2.17 -22.52
CA SER A 248 21.18 -2.57 -23.50
C SER A 248 22.35 -3.23 -22.79
N CYS A 249 22.74 -4.42 -23.26
CA CYS A 249 23.84 -5.20 -22.69
C CYS A 249 25.09 -5.15 -23.58
N GLY A 250 26.25 -5.00 -22.95
CA GLY A 250 27.56 -5.25 -23.56
C GLY A 250 28.08 -6.66 -23.27
N ASP A 251 29.39 -6.88 -23.38
CA ASP A 251 29.98 -8.20 -23.09
C ASP A 251 29.92 -8.53 -21.60
N GLU A 252 30.35 -7.57 -20.77
CA GLU A 252 30.45 -7.70 -19.32
C GLU A 252 29.88 -6.47 -18.57
N HIS A 253 29.04 -5.66 -19.21
CA HIS A 253 28.36 -4.54 -18.58
C HIS A 253 26.93 -4.39 -19.11
N THR A 254 26.10 -3.68 -18.36
CA THR A 254 24.69 -3.43 -18.69
C THR A 254 24.38 -1.96 -18.50
N ALA A 255 23.55 -1.41 -19.39
CA ALA A 255 23.00 -0.07 -19.28
C ALA A 255 21.47 -0.13 -19.26
N ALA A 256 20.86 0.63 -18.35
CA ALA A 256 19.42 0.77 -18.21
C ALA A 256 19.02 2.25 -18.39
N LEU A 257 17.99 2.49 -19.18
CA LEU A 257 17.43 3.80 -19.47
C LEU A 257 16.07 3.95 -18.79
N THR A 258 15.89 5.03 -18.04
CA THR A 258 14.64 5.36 -17.36
C THR A 258 13.71 6.20 -18.25
N LYS A 259 12.42 6.20 -17.92
CA LYS A 259 11.42 7.02 -18.61
C LYS A 259 11.75 8.52 -18.59
N ASP A 260 12.37 8.98 -17.51
CA ASP A 260 12.75 10.39 -17.30
C ASP A 260 14.12 10.73 -17.94
N GLY A 261 14.68 9.82 -18.75
CA GLY A 261 15.92 10.01 -19.49
C GLY A 261 17.20 9.82 -18.67
N GLY A 262 17.10 9.20 -17.49
CA GLY A 262 18.25 8.83 -16.67
C GLY A 262 18.95 7.58 -17.19
N LEU A 263 20.28 7.64 -17.28
CA LEU A 263 21.12 6.52 -17.69
C LEU A 263 21.84 5.89 -16.49
N PHE A 264 21.58 4.60 -16.27
CA PHE A 264 22.24 3.78 -15.26
C PHE A 264 23.15 2.75 -15.93
N THR A 265 24.34 2.55 -15.40
CA THR A 265 25.34 1.60 -15.91
C THR A 265 25.94 0.79 -14.77
N PHE A 266 26.23 -0.49 -15.03
CA PHE A 266 26.81 -1.41 -14.05
C PHE A 266 27.53 -2.59 -14.73
N GLY A 267 28.41 -3.27 -13.99
CA GLY A 267 29.27 -4.34 -14.46
C GLY A 267 30.74 -3.95 -14.58
N ASP A 268 31.42 -4.45 -15.61
CA ASP A 268 32.84 -4.18 -15.85
C ASP A 268 33.06 -2.71 -16.21
N GLY A 269 34.01 -2.06 -15.52
CA GLY A 269 34.43 -0.70 -15.79
C GLY A 269 35.84 -0.58 -16.32
N SER A 270 36.54 -1.69 -16.57
CA SER A 270 37.98 -1.72 -16.87
C SER A 270 38.43 -0.83 -18.03
N ARG A 271 37.53 -0.51 -18.98
CA ARG A 271 37.75 0.34 -20.16
C ARG A 271 37.04 1.70 -20.05
N GLY A 272 36.40 2.01 -18.93
CA GLY A 272 35.58 3.21 -18.78
C GLY A 272 34.17 3.11 -19.40
N GLN A 273 33.71 1.90 -19.76
CA GLN A 273 32.44 1.69 -20.46
C GLN A 273 31.18 2.01 -19.64
N LEU A 274 31.36 2.32 -18.34
CA LEU A 274 30.31 2.76 -17.43
C LEU A 274 30.18 4.29 -17.35
N GLY A 275 31.17 5.07 -17.79
CA GLY A 275 31.02 6.52 -17.85
C GLY A 275 31.03 7.24 -16.50
N HIS A 276 31.63 6.64 -15.45
CA HIS A 276 31.69 7.19 -14.10
C HIS A 276 33.03 7.87 -13.75
N ASP A 277 33.78 8.32 -14.76
CA ASP A 277 35.16 8.84 -14.64
C ASP A 277 36.09 7.88 -13.86
N SER A 278 35.84 6.58 -13.99
CA SER A 278 36.51 5.53 -13.24
C SER A 278 36.71 4.28 -14.10
N THR A 279 37.64 3.44 -13.69
CA THR A 279 37.86 2.10 -14.27
C THR A 279 37.43 0.96 -13.34
N ASN A 280 36.73 1.30 -12.25
CA ASN A 280 36.23 0.33 -11.29
C ASN A 280 34.96 -0.35 -11.79
N ASN A 281 34.77 -1.60 -11.39
CA ASN A 281 33.53 -2.32 -11.65
C ASN A 281 32.44 -1.87 -10.67
N GLU A 282 31.22 -1.76 -11.16
CA GLU A 282 30.06 -1.32 -10.38
C GLU A 282 29.08 -2.50 -10.24
N PRO A 283 29.01 -3.17 -9.07
CA PRO A 283 28.11 -4.31 -8.87
C PRO A 283 26.65 -3.92 -8.65
N LEU A 284 26.38 -2.61 -8.52
CA LEU A 284 25.05 -2.02 -8.43
C LEU A 284 24.85 -1.02 -9.57
N PRO A 285 23.61 -0.87 -10.08
CA PRO A 285 23.30 0.17 -11.06
C PRO A 285 23.66 1.55 -10.51
N ARG A 286 24.53 2.26 -11.22
CA ARG A 286 24.95 3.62 -10.86
C ARG A 286 24.56 4.58 -11.97
N GLN A 287 24.00 5.72 -11.59
CA GLN A 287 23.62 6.75 -12.55
C GLN A 287 24.86 7.47 -13.11
N VAL A 288 24.88 7.71 -14.42
CA VAL A 288 25.94 8.45 -15.10
C VAL A 288 25.76 9.95 -14.82
N GLN A 289 26.50 10.47 -13.83
CA GLN A 289 26.33 11.84 -13.33
C GLN A 289 26.60 12.92 -14.38
N GLU A 290 27.52 12.71 -15.32
CA GLU A 290 27.83 13.71 -16.35
C GLU A 290 26.68 13.97 -17.33
N LEU A 291 25.73 13.03 -17.44
CA LEU A 291 24.51 13.19 -18.23
C LEU A 291 23.32 13.63 -17.37
N MET A 292 23.52 13.89 -16.07
CA MET A 292 22.46 14.35 -15.17
C MET A 292 21.94 15.72 -15.61
N GLY A 293 20.62 15.85 -15.74
CA GLY A 293 19.95 17.04 -16.26
C GLY A 293 19.83 17.08 -17.80
N SER A 294 20.39 16.11 -18.50
CA SER A 294 20.11 15.86 -19.92
C SER A 294 19.18 14.65 -20.06
N GLU A 295 18.15 14.76 -20.88
CA GLU A 295 17.25 13.64 -21.16
C GLU A 295 17.89 12.73 -22.22
N VAL A 296 18.39 11.57 -21.80
CA VAL A 296 18.84 10.53 -22.74
C VAL A 296 17.60 9.83 -23.30
N SER A 297 17.52 9.65 -24.62
CA SER A 297 16.36 8.98 -25.24
C SER A 297 16.67 7.62 -25.86
N GLN A 298 17.94 7.35 -26.17
CA GLN A 298 18.37 6.09 -26.76
C GLN A 298 19.75 5.71 -26.24
N ILE A 299 19.95 4.41 -26.04
CA ILE A 299 21.22 3.84 -25.62
C ILE A 299 21.57 2.61 -26.46
N ALA A 300 22.86 2.41 -26.70
CA ALA A 300 23.37 1.22 -27.35
C ALA A 300 24.72 0.82 -26.73
N CYS A 301 24.78 -0.38 -26.19
CA CYS A 301 26.01 -0.98 -25.69
C CYS A 301 26.70 -1.75 -26.81
N GLY A 302 27.96 -1.42 -27.06
CA GLY A 302 28.87 -2.31 -27.77
C GLY A 302 29.58 -3.25 -26.79
N ARG A 303 30.53 -4.03 -27.29
CA ARG A 303 31.25 -5.04 -26.49
C ARG A 303 31.89 -4.46 -25.21
N HIS A 304 32.58 -3.32 -25.35
CA HIS A 304 33.30 -2.65 -24.27
C HIS A 304 33.13 -1.12 -24.33
N HIS A 305 32.00 -0.64 -24.83
CA HIS A 305 31.69 0.79 -24.90
C HIS A 305 30.17 1.00 -24.88
N THR A 306 29.75 2.22 -24.57
CA THR A 306 28.35 2.62 -24.48
C THR A 306 28.15 3.92 -25.26
N LEU A 307 27.06 3.97 -26.04
CA LEU A 307 26.59 5.15 -26.76
C LEU A 307 25.26 5.62 -26.16
N ALA A 308 25.09 6.93 -26.00
CA ALA A 308 23.88 7.56 -25.49
C ALA A 308 23.50 8.76 -26.35
N PHE A 309 22.24 8.84 -26.79
CA PHE A 309 21.75 9.97 -27.59
C PHE A 309 20.93 10.93 -26.73
N VAL A 310 21.24 12.23 -26.83
CA VAL A 310 20.59 13.31 -26.08
C VAL A 310 19.88 14.25 -27.05
N PRO A 311 18.54 14.16 -27.21
CA PRO A 311 17.79 14.93 -28.20
C PRO A 311 17.92 16.45 -28.04
N SER A 312 17.99 16.96 -26.81
CA SER A 312 18.09 18.40 -26.53
C SER A 312 19.35 19.03 -27.14
N SER A 313 20.44 18.26 -27.24
CA SER A 313 21.70 18.67 -27.85
C SER A 313 21.84 18.21 -29.30
N GLY A 314 21.09 17.18 -29.72
CA GLY A 314 21.30 16.48 -30.99
C GLY A 314 22.62 15.72 -31.07
N LEU A 315 23.33 15.53 -29.94
CA LEU A 315 24.61 14.86 -29.88
C LEU A 315 24.47 13.42 -29.40
N VAL A 316 25.35 12.56 -29.91
CA VAL A 316 25.60 11.21 -29.38
C VAL A 316 26.83 11.31 -28.49
N TYR A 317 26.74 10.82 -27.26
CA TYR A 317 27.86 10.68 -26.34
C TYR A 317 28.36 9.24 -26.37
N ALA A 318 29.67 9.07 -26.29
CA ALA A 318 30.36 7.79 -26.33
C ALA A 318 31.39 7.70 -25.21
N PHE A 319 31.47 6.54 -24.56
CA PHE A 319 32.45 6.26 -23.51
C PHE A 319 32.77 4.76 -23.48
N GLY A 320 33.99 4.41 -23.04
CA GLY A 320 34.54 3.06 -23.00
C GLY A 320 35.80 2.88 -23.84
N CYS A 321 35.99 1.66 -24.32
CA CYS A 321 37.14 1.26 -25.12
C CYS A 321 37.19 2.01 -26.45
N ASN A 322 38.36 2.49 -26.87
CA ASN A 322 38.55 3.21 -28.14
C ASN A 322 39.81 2.77 -28.90
N THR A 323 40.32 1.57 -28.62
CA THR A 323 41.54 1.04 -29.25
C THR A 323 41.43 0.98 -30.78
N ASN A 324 40.24 0.73 -31.31
CA ASN A 324 39.95 0.64 -32.73
C ASN A 324 39.10 1.81 -33.24
N GLY A 325 39.04 2.93 -32.51
CA GLY A 325 38.25 4.09 -32.93
C GLY A 325 36.74 3.94 -32.78
N GLN A 326 36.26 2.92 -32.05
CA GLN A 326 34.83 2.63 -31.91
C GLN A 326 34.00 3.74 -31.23
N LEU A 327 34.63 4.73 -30.58
CA LEU A 327 33.90 5.87 -30.01
C LEU A 327 33.67 7.01 -31.03
N GLY A 328 34.37 7.04 -32.16
CA GLY A 328 34.15 8.06 -33.18
C GLY A 328 34.55 9.49 -32.76
N THR A 329 35.43 9.63 -31.76
CA THR A 329 35.84 10.92 -31.17
C THR A 329 37.02 11.57 -31.90
N GLY A 330 37.67 10.85 -32.83
CA GLY A 330 38.91 11.26 -33.48
C GLY A 330 40.17 11.12 -32.61
N THR A 331 40.03 10.73 -31.34
CA THR A 331 41.15 10.53 -30.41
C THR A 331 41.52 9.05 -30.28
N ARG A 332 42.73 8.79 -29.79
CA ARG A 332 43.18 7.44 -29.37
C ARG A 332 43.10 7.35 -27.85
N GLY A 333 42.70 6.17 -27.36
CA GLY A 333 42.63 5.90 -25.92
C GLY A 333 41.21 5.85 -25.38
N ASP A 334 41.04 5.00 -24.37
CA ASP A 334 39.76 4.70 -23.73
C ASP A 334 39.23 5.95 -23.00
N ILE A 335 37.92 6.16 -23.04
CA ILE A 335 37.24 7.34 -22.51
C ILE A 335 36.37 6.91 -21.31
N LYS A 336 36.59 7.49 -20.14
CA LYS A 336 35.95 7.05 -18.89
C LYS A 336 34.67 7.81 -18.54
N SER A 337 34.34 8.80 -19.36
CA SER A 337 33.35 9.84 -19.11
C SER A 337 32.67 10.20 -20.43
N PRO A 338 31.33 10.30 -20.51
CA PRO A 338 30.61 10.65 -21.72
C PRO A 338 31.24 11.78 -22.56
N LEU A 339 31.76 11.45 -23.74
CA LEU A 339 32.33 12.43 -24.67
C LEU A 339 31.49 12.48 -25.96
N PRO A 340 31.16 13.67 -26.50
CA PRO A 340 30.41 13.76 -27.74
C PRO A 340 31.18 13.14 -28.91
N VAL A 341 30.50 12.29 -29.66
CA VAL A 341 30.97 11.75 -30.95
C VAL A 341 31.16 12.93 -31.90
N LYS A 342 32.29 12.94 -32.62
CA LYS A 342 32.65 14.08 -33.47
C LYS A 342 31.65 14.23 -34.61
N SER A 343 30.97 15.38 -34.66
CA SER A 343 29.85 15.63 -35.55
C SER A 343 29.90 17.05 -36.15
N ASN A 344 30.12 17.17 -37.46
CA ASN A 344 29.77 18.36 -38.26
C ASN A 344 28.28 18.37 -38.64
N TRP A 345 27.36 18.32 -37.68
CA TRP A 345 25.94 18.11 -37.97
C TRP A 345 25.11 19.39 -37.73
N MET A 346 24.43 19.82 -38.80
CA MET A 346 23.21 20.66 -38.84
C MET A 346 23.18 21.96 -38.02
N THR A 347 23.11 23.10 -38.74
CA THR A 347 22.87 24.44 -38.20
C THR A 347 21.61 24.52 -37.31
N PRO A 348 21.66 25.17 -36.13
CA PRO A 348 20.48 25.28 -35.26
C PRO A 348 19.41 26.19 -35.86
N VAL A 349 18.19 25.66 -35.98
CA VAL A 349 16.99 26.43 -36.32
C VAL A 349 16.58 27.28 -35.11
N GLY A 350 16.76 28.59 -35.25
CA GLY A 350 16.07 29.72 -34.60
C GLY A 350 15.50 29.57 -33.18
N LYS A 351 16.23 30.10 -32.18
CA LYS A 351 15.61 30.65 -30.96
C LYS A 351 14.76 31.88 -31.33
N LYS A 352 13.43 31.77 -31.27
CA LYS A 352 12.57 32.95 -31.16
C LYS A 352 12.44 33.35 -29.69
N ARG A 353 12.86 34.58 -29.43
CA ARG A 353 12.84 35.32 -28.17
C ARG A 353 11.58 36.20 -28.17
N MET A 354 10.73 36.09 -27.15
CA MET A 354 9.76 37.13 -26.74
C MET A 354 9.61 36.97 -25.22
N GLN A 355 10.26 37.78 -24.37
CA GLN A 355 9.83 39.12 -23.94
C GLN A 355 8.34 39.19 -23.62
N GLY A 356 8.05 39.30 -22.32
CA GLY A 356 6.71 39.49 -21.78
C GLY A 356 6.22 40.94 -21.90
N ASN A 357 4.95 41.10 -21.57
CA ASN A 357 4.39 42.32 -21.01
C ASN A 357 3.21 41.95 -20.11
N GLU A 358 3.31 42.33 -18.85
CA GLU A 358 2.24 42.43 -17.87
C GLU A 358 1.36 43.67 -18.12
N ALA A 359 0.30 43.76 -17.29
CA ALA A 359 -0.51 44.92 -16.87
C ALA A 359 -1.95 44.91 -17.45
N ARG A 360 -3.02 45.08 -16.67
CA ARG A 360 -3.17 45.62 -15.30
C ARG A 360 -4.62 45.44 -14.78
N GLN A 361 -4.76 45.22 -13.46
CA GLN A 361 -5.61 45.92 -12.44
C GLN A 361 -7.08 46.29 -12.79
N ASN A 362 -8.10 46.27 -11.91
CA ASN A 362 -8.18 46.50 -10.46
C ASN A 362 -9.63 46.22 -9.93
N GLN A 363 -9.75 45.89 -8.63
CA GLN A 363 -10.69 46.37 -7.56
C GLN A 363 -12.18 46.71 -7.90
N GLY A 364 -13.23 46.49 -7.09
CA GLY A 364 -13.46 46.01 -5.71
C GLY A 364 -14.89 46.42 -5.23
N ALA A 365 -15.51 45.59 -4.39
CA ALA A 365 -16.56 45.81 -3.36
C ALA A 365 -17.92 46.52 -3.63
N VAL A 366 -19.02 45.89 -3.14
CA VAL A 366 -20.02 46.36 -2.12
C VAL A 366 -21.45 45.78 -2.35
N SER A 367 -22.10 45.43 -1.23
CA SER A 367 -23.43 44.85 -0.97
C SER A 367 -24.67 45.65 -1.40
N SER A 368 -25.81 44.96 -1.61
CA SER A 368 -27.15 45.36 -1.12
C SER A 368 -28.28 44.34 -1.46
N THR A 369 -29.07 43.93 -0.46
CA THR A 369 -30.46 43.42 -0.54
C THR A 369 -31.44 44.57 -0.18
N PRO A 370 -32.79 44.39 -0.08
CA PRO A 370 -33.86 43.77 -0.90
C PRO A 370 -34.94 44.84 -1.29
N PRO A 371 -36.23 44.56 -1.68
CA PRO A 371 -37.33 44.28 -0.70
C PRO A 371 -38.53 43.41 -1.23
N GLU A 372 -39.23 42.65 -0.35
CA GLU A 372 -40.67 42.77 0.11
C GLU A 372 -41.79 42.63 -0.97
N ASP A 373 -43.00 42.05 -0.80
CA ASP A 373 -43.76 41.36 0.28
C ASP A 373 -45.19 41.01 -0.31
N PHE A 374 -46.04 40.28 0.44
CA PHE A 374 -47.53 40.16 0.40
C PHE A 374 -48.28 38.81 0.13
N ARG A 375 -48.73 38.22 1.26
CA ARG A 375 -50.12 37.84 1.70
C ARG A 375 -50.99 36.74 1.03
N VAL A 376 -51.16 35.64 1.79
CA VAL A 376 -52.39 35.08 2.42
C VAL A 376 -53.77 35.19 1.72
N THR A 377 -54.44 34.05 1.49
CA THR A 377 -55.82 33.77 1.99
C THR A 377 -56.21 32.28 2.03
N ASN A 378 -56.93 31.93 3.11
CA ASN A 378 -57.60 30.69 3.52
C ASN A 378 -58.51 30.03 2.46
N ILE A 379 -58.77 28.72 2.61
CA ILE A 379 -60.14 28.19 2.91
C ILE A 379 -60.05 26.84 3.65
N SER A 380 -60.81 26.80 4.74
CA SER A 380 -61.21 25.75 5.66
C SER A 380 -61.94 24.54 5.06
N ARG A 381 -61.80 23.36 5.68
CA ARG A 381 -62.91 22.51 6.21
C ARG A 381 -62.38 21.14 6.66
N SER A 382 -62.30 20.90 7.97
CA SER A 382 -62.71 19.64 8.65
C SER A 382 -62.25 19.59 10.11
N ILE A 383 -62.80 20.45 10.98
CA ILE A 383 -62.77 20.27 12.44
C ILE A 383 -64.19 20.50 12.95
N SER A 384 -65.02 19.45 12.99
CA SER A 384 -66.25 19.45 13.80
C SER A 384 -66.90 18.08 14.04
N LEU A 385 -66.23 16.93 13.83
CA LEU A 385 -66.88 15.61 14.00
C LEU A 385 -66.06 14.53 14.73
N ILE A 386 -64.95 14.88 15.38
CA ILE A 386 -64.16 13.90 16.16
C ILE A 386 -64.03 14.30 17.65
N ASN A 387 -64.51 15.48 18.05
CA ASN A 387 -64.48 15.92 19.46
C ASN A 387 -65.58 15.34 20.36
N ASP A 388 -66.53 14.57 19.81
CA ASP A 388 -67.69 14.09 20.58
C ASP A 388 -67.60 12.59 20.97
N ALA A 389 -66.66 11.85 20.37
CA ALA A 389 -66.41 10.44 20.69
C ALA A 389 -65.30 10.26 21.74
N MET A 390 -64.28 11.13 21.77
CA MET A 390 -63.18 11.04 22.75
C MET A 390 -63.59 11.49 24.15
N ASN A 391 -64.50 12.45 24.29
CA ASN A 391 -64.97 12.92 25.60
C ASN A 391 -65.85 11.89 26.35
N ARG A 392 -66.40 10.88 25.67
CA ARG A 392 -67.20 9.82 26.31
C ARG A 392 -66.37 8.67 26.87
N LEU A 393 -65.17 8.44 26.35
CA LEU A 393 -64.25 7.42 26.86
C LEU A 393 -63.37 7.94 28.01
N TYR A 394 -63.03 9.24 28.00
CA TYR A 394 -62.26 9.87 29.07
C TYR A 394 -63.02 9.98 30.40
N GLY A 395 -64.35 9.98 30.38
CA GLY A 395 -65.18 10.17 31.58
C GLY A 395 -65.52 8.90 32.38
N GLN A 396 -65.25 7.69 31.85
CA GLN A 396 -65.67 6.43 32.51
C GLN A 396 -64.53 5.59 33.11
N LEU A 397 -63.26 5.89 32.80
CA LEU A 397 -62.12 5.10 33.30
C LEU A 397 -61.22 5.84 34.32
N LEU A 398 -61.37 7.15 34.50
CA LEU A 398 -60.55 7.97 35.40
C LEU A 398 -61.31 8.41 36.67
N GLY A 399 -62.34 7.65 37.05
CA GLY A 399 -63.17 7.95 38.21
C GLY A 399 -62.58 7.56 39.57
N ASP A 400 -61.68 6.56 39.67
CA ASP A 400 -61.34 6.01 41.00
C ASP A 400 -59.90 5.48 41.21
N ILE A 401 -58.91 5.77 40.36
CA ILE A 401 -57.50 5.40 40.68
C ILE A 401 -56.51 6.49 40.25
N LEU A 402 -56.04 7.28 41.22
CA LEU A 402 -54.87 8.17 41.08
C LEU A 402 -53.60 7.31 40.99
N MET A 403 -52.80 7.51 39.93
CA MET A 403 -51.54 6.77 39.66
C MET A 403 -50.39 7.10 40.64
N ASP A 404 -50.51 8.16 41.44
CA ASP A 404 -49.55 8.41 42.53
C ASP A 404 -49.71 7.41 43.69
N ASP A 405 -50.88 6.79 43.84
CA ASP A 405 -51.11 5.75 44.85
C ASP A 405 -50.52 4.38 44.43
N PHE A 406 -50.20 4.18 43.15
CA PHE A 406 -49.64 2.91 42.64
C PHE A 406 -48.17 2.74 43.00
N LYS A 407 -47.40 3.84 43.12
CA LYS A 407 -46.01 3.83 43.62
C LYS A 407 -45.92 3.58 45.12
N VAL A 408 -46.99 3.88 45.88
CA VAL A 408 -47.05 3.69 47.34
C VAL A 408 -47.66 2.35 47.73
N MET A 409 -48.61 1.79 46.96
CA MET A 409 -49.28 0.52 47.31
C MET A 409 -48.52 -0.77 46.95
N TYR A 410 -47.57 -0.72 46.02
CA TYR A 410 -46.88 -1.92 45.52
C TYR A 410 -46.13 -2.73 46.61
N PRO A 411 -45.52 -2.11 47.64
CA PRO A 411 -44.85 -2.86 48.70
C PRO A 411 -45.78 -3.39 49.82
N SER A 412 -47.04 -2.94 49.90
CA SER A 412 -47.86 -3.09 51.13
C SER A 412 -49.04 -4.07 51.06
N LEU A 413 -49.18 -4.88 50.01
CA LEU A 413 -50.26 -5.87 49.85
C LEU A 413 -49.74 -7.29 49.62
N SER A 414 -50.43 -8.30 50.16
CA SER A 414 -49.94 -9.67 50.30
C SER A 414 -49.73 -10.43 48.96
N PRO A 415 -48.87 -11.47 48.92
CA PRO A 415 -48.32 -12.02 47.66
C PRO A 415 -49.30 -12.75 46.74
N SER A 416 -50.44 -13.25 47.24
CA SER A 416 -51.39 -14.04 46.45
C SER A 416 -52.31 -13.19 45.56
N ILE A 417 -52.53 -11.92 45.92
CA ILE A 417 -53.34 -10.96 45.15
C ILE A 417 -52.52 -10.34 44.00
N HIS A 418 -51.19 -10.31 44.16
CA HIS A 418 -50.21 -9.68 43.29
C HIS A 418 -50.13 -10.28 41.88
N VAL A 419 -50.31 -11.60 41.74
CA VAL A 419 -50.17 -12.30 40.45
C VAL A 419 -51.40 -12.09 39.55
N SER A 420 -52.59 -12.03 40.15
CA SER A 420 -53.86 -11.87 39.42
C SER A 420 -54.03 -10.47 38.85
N LEU A 421 -53.81 -9.43 39.68
CA LEU A 421 -53.90 -8.02 39.27
C LEU A 421 -52.79 -7.62 38.29
N SER A 422 -51.56 -8.11 38.49
CA SER A 422 -50.46 -7.88 37.56
C SER A 422 -50.75 -8.51 36.19
N CYS A 423 -51.33 -9.72 36.14
CA CYS A 423 -51.73 -10.37 34.90
C CYS A 423 -52.87 -9.62 34.17
N GLN A 424 -53.83 -9.05 34.90
CA GLN A 424 -54.90 -8.21 34.33
C GLN A 424 -54.38 -6.85 33.81
N ALA A 425 -53.46 -6.21 34.53
CA ALA A 425 -52.81 -4.97 34.09
C ALA A 425 -51.96 -5.21 32.83
N THR A 426 -51.18 -6.30 32.80
CA THR A 426 -50.36 -6.72 31.66
C THR A 426 -51.21 -6.95 30.41
N LYS A 427 -52.36 -7.64 30.53
CA LYS A 427 -53.30 -7.82 29.41
C LYS A 427 -53.96 -6.52 28.95
N SER A 428 -54.19 -5.57 29.85
CA SER A 428 -54.74 -4.24 29.49
C SER A 428 -53.71 -3.37 28.77
N PHE A 429 -52.44 -3.44 29.17
CA PHE A 429 -51.36 -2.77 28.43
C PHE A 429 -51.19 -3.32 27.02
N GLU A 430 -51.29 -4.64 26.87
CA GLU A 430 -51.13 -5.36 25.60
C GLU A 430 -52.28 -5.07 24.63
N SER A 431 -53.53 -5.14 25.10
CA SER A 431 -54.72 -5.10 24.23
C SER A 431 -55.34 -3.72 24.04
N LEU A 432 -55.08 -2.75 24.93
CA LEU A 432 -55.79 -1.46 24.96
C LEU A 432 -54.86 -0.24 24.95
N LEU A 433 -53.84 -0.20 25.83
CA LEU A 433 -53.06 1.02 26.03
C LEU A 433 -51.99 1.23 24.95
N ILE A 434 -51.11 0.24 24.73
CA ILE A 434 -49.95 0.38 23.83
C ILE A 434 -50.38 0.55 22.35
N PRO A 435 -51.39 -0.17 21.83
CA PRO A 435 -51.84 0.02 20.45
C PRO A 435 -52.48 1.39 20.16
N GLN A 436 -52.92 2.12 21.19
CA GLN A 436 -53.64 3.39 21.05
C GLN A 436 -52.76 4.62 21.32
N LEU A 437 -51.45 4.42 21.51
CA LEU A 437 -50.50 5.50 21.74
C LEU A 437 -50.36 6.38 20.48
N PRO A 438 -50.66 7.70 20.58
CA PRO A 438 -50.70 8.58 19.40
C PRO A 438 -49.31 9.05 18.97
N CYS A 439 -49.08 9.13 17.65
CA CYS A 439 -47.83 9.61 17.03
C CYS A 439 -47.53 11.09 17.35
N SER A 440 -48.56 11.89 17.64
CA SER A 440 -48.44 13.26 18.11
C SER A 440 -49.27 13.46 19.39
N PRO A 441 -48.70 13.23 20.58
CA PRO A 441 -49.41 13.43 21.84
C PRO A 441 -49.86 14.90 21.98
N PRO A 442 -51.14 15.15 22.30
CA PRO A 442 -51.73 16.50 22.26
C PRO A 442 -51.28 17.39 23.43
N ASP A 443 -50.76 16.82 24.53
CA ASP A 443 -50.31 17.55 25.72
C ASP A 443 -49.16 16.85 26.49
N VAL A 444 -48.67 17.50 27.54
CA VAL A 444 -47.53 17.05 28.36
C VAL A 444 -47.88 15.82 29.20
N GLU A 445 -49.13 15.66 29.64
CA GLU A 445 -49.56 14.50 30.43
C GLU A 445 -49.64 13.24 29.56
N ALA A 446 -50.05 13.36 28.29
CA ALA A 446 -49.97 12.26 27.31
C ALA A 446 -48.52 11.82 27.05
N MET A 447 -47.54 12.74 27.11
CA MET A 447 -46.12 12.39 27.01
C MET A 447 -45.56 11.68 28.25
N ARG A 448 -46.08 11.97 29.45
CA ARG A 448 -45.67 11.27 30.68
C ARG A 448 -45.99 9.79 30.66
N ILE A 449 -47.03 9.37 29.93
CA ILE A 449 -47.40 7.96 29.78
C ILE A 449 -46.27 7.15 29.13
N TYR A 450 -45.60 7.70 28.12
CA TYR A 450 -44.45 7.04 27.47
C TYR A 450 -43.26 6.85 28.42
N LEU A 451 -43.04 7.80 29.33
CA LEU A 451 -41.99 7.73 30.35
C LEU A 451 -42.35 6.77 31.49
N ILE A 452 -43.59 6.79 31.98
CA ILE A 452 -44.05 5.96 33.10
C ILE A 452 -44.16 4.49 32.69
N LEU A 453 -44.61 4.20 31.46
CA LEU A 453 -44.66 2.82 30.97
C LEU A 453 -43.27 2.19 30.91
N SER A 454 -42.24 2.94 30.54
CA SER A 454 -40.85 2.44 30.55
C SER A 454 -40.32 2.07 31.95
N GLU A 455 -40.98 2.53 33.03
CA GLU A 455 -40.62 2.19 34.42
C GLU A 455 -41.42 0.97 34.96
N CYS A 456 -42.34 0.38 34.19
CA CYS A 456 -43.18 -0.70 34.69
C CYS A 456 -42.43 -2.06 34.76
N PRO A 457 -42.40 -2.76 35.91
CA PRO A 457 -41.67 -4.03 36.06
C PRO A 457 -42.11 -5.12 35.07
N ALA A 458 -43.39 -5.11 34.65
CA ALA A 458 -43.94 -6.10 33.72
C ALA A 458 -43.33 -6.03 32.30
N LEU A 459 -42.79 -4.87 31.90
CA LEU A 459 -42.09 -4.64 30.62
C LEU A 459 -40.62 -5.10 30.64
N HIS A 460 -40.10 -5.43 31.83
CA HIS A 460 -38.73 -5.89 32.05
C HIS A 460 -38.62 -7.42 32.07
N ASP A 461 -39.74 -8.14 32.20
CA ASP A 461 -39.77 -9.61 32.13
C ASP A 461 -39.66 -10.11 30.67
N SER A 462 -38.63 -10.93 30.44
CA SER A 462 -38.34 -11.60 29.16
C SER A 462 -39.54 -12.27 28.49
N LYS A 463 -40.53 -12.74 29.26
CA LYS A 463 -41.72 -13.43 28.74
C LYS A 463 -42.68 -12.49 28.02
N ASN A 464 -42.63 -11.19 28.31
CA ASN A 464 -43.56 -10.18 27.79
C ASN A 464 -42.93 -9.29 26.70
N TYR A 465 -41.73 -9.60 26.22
CA TYR A 465 -41.02 -8.76 25.25
C TYR A 465 -41.73 -8.66 23.90
N ILE A 466 -42.27 -9.77 23.41
CA ILE A 466 -42.98 -9.82 22.13
C ILE A 466 -44.31 -9.08 22.19
N THR A 467 -45.00 -9.14 23.33
CA THR A 467 -46.36 -8.67 23.51
C THR A 467 -46.47 -7.24 24.03
N LEU A 468 -45.50 -6.78 24.82
CA LEU A 468 -45.52 -5.44 25.45
C LEU A 468 -44.33 -4.55 25.05
N THR A 469 -43.11 -5.07 25.17
CA THR A 469 -41.90 -4.24 25.05
C THR A 469 -41.63 -3.83 23.60
N ILE A 470 -41.79 -4.74 22.64
CA ILE A 470 -41.64 -4.46 21.20
C ILE A 470 -42.73 -3.50 20.70
N PRO A 471 -44.03 -3.70 20.99
CA PRO A 471 -45.08 -2.76 20.60
C PRO A 471 -44.92 -1.35 21.19
N LEU A 472 -44.47 -1.23 22.44
CA LEU A 472 -44.19 0.08 23.06
C LEU A 472 -43.02 0.79 22.38
N ALA A 473 -41.94 0.06 22.08
CA ALA A 473 -40.80 0.61 21.34
C ALA A 473 -41.20 1.07 19.93
N MET A 474 -42.06 0.32 19.24
CA MET A 474 -42.61 0.74 17.94
C MET A 474 -43.49 2.00 18.04
N ALA A 475 -44.25 2.16 19.12
CA ALA A 475 -45.05 3.36 19.34
C ALA A 475 -44.17 4.60 19.60
N ILE A 476 -43.07 4.45 20.36
CA ILE A 476 -42.10 5.53 20.61
C ILE A 476 -41.41 5.94 19.30
N LEU A 477 -41.04 4.98 18.45
CA LEU A 477 -40.42 5.27 17.15
C LEU A 477 -41.34 5.99 16.15
N ARG A 478 -42.67 5.90 16.34
CA ARG A 478 -43.64 6.59 15.48
C ARG A 478 -43.92 8.03 15.93
N LEU A 479 -43.27 8.52 16.98
CA LEU A 479 -43.46 9.89 17.47
C LEU A 479 -42.92 10.94 16.48
N ASP A 480 -43.66 12.03 16.32
CA ASP A 480 -43.25 13.17 15.50
C ASP A 480 -41.98 13.86 16.06
N ALA A 481 -41.27 14.60 15.20
CA ALA A 481 -39.94 15.16 15.49
C ALA A 481 -39.87 16.07 16.74
N ASN A 482 -40.96 16.77 17.07
CA ASN A 482 -41.01 17.66 18.24
C ASN A 482 -41.21 16.88 19.57
N PRO A 483 -42.22 16.00 19.71
CA PRO A 483 -42.35 15.09 20.85
C PRO A 483 -41.09 14.24 21.10
N SER A 484 -40.49 13.68 20.05
CA SER A 484 -39.28 12.85 20.14
C SER A 484 -38.11 13.61 20.78
N LYS A 485 -37.82 14.84 20.32
CA LYS A 485 -36.76 15.70 20.90
C LYS A 485 -36.99 16.03 22.37
N VAL A 486 -38.24 16.24 22.78
CA VAL A 486 -38.57 16.53 24.19
C VAL A 486 -38.41 15.27 25.05
N LEU A 487 -38.79 14.10 24.54
CA LEU A 487 -38.59 12.82 25.20
C LEU A 487 -37.08 12.53 25.37
N GLU A 488 -36.28 12.73 24.31
CA GLU A 488 -34.82 12.61 24.34
C GLU A 488 -34.18 13.55 25.36
N THR A 489 -34.61 14.82 25.40
CA THR A 489 -34.10 15.82 26.34
C THR A 489 -34.48 15.47 27.79
N SER A 490 -35.66 14.88 27.99
CA SER A 490 -36.15 14.48 29.31
C SER A 490 -35.46 13.22 29.82
N TRP A 491 -35.16 12.25 28.94
CA TRP A 491 -34.30 11.11 29.26
C TRP A 491 -32.87 11.55 29.57
N TYR A 492 -32.32 12.52 28.84
CA TYR A 492 -31.00 13.08 29.12
C TYR A 492 -30.93 13.82 30.46
N LYS A 493 -31.91 14.67 30.79
CA LYS A 493 -31.95 15.42 32.07
C LYS A 493 -32.15 14.51 33.29
N ARG A 494 -32.88 13.39 33.16
CA ARG A 494 -33.05 12.42 34.26
C ARG A 494 -31.79 11.61 34.57
N LYS A 495 -30.83 11.48 33.63
CA LYS A 495 -29.54 10.79 33.83
C LYS A 495 -28.63 11.46 34.87
N VAL A 496 -28.84 12.74 35.18
CA VAL A 496 -27.94 13.54 36.03
C VAL A 496 -28.31 13.51 37.52
N ASN A 497 -29.52 13.09 37.90
CA ASN A 497 -30.08 13.36 39.25
C ASN A 497 -30.33 12.13 40.15
N SER A 498 -29.88 10.92 39.84
CA SER A 498 -30.12 9.74 40.71
C SER A 498 -28.84 9.27 41.42
N HIS A 499 -28.68 9.64 42.70
CA HIS A 499 -27.59 9.25 43.62
C HIS A 499 -27.81 7.85 44.25
N ASN A 500 -27.93 6.77 43.47
CA ASN A 500 -27.92 5.40 44.03
C ASN A 500 -27.14 4.47 43.07
N ASP A 501 -25.96 4.02 43.50
CA ASP A 501 -24.78 3.87 42.63
C ASP A 501 -24.48 2.50 42.00
N GLU A 502 -25.31 1.46 42.14
CA GLU A 502 -25.03 0.17 41.43
C GLU A 502 -26.28 -0.46 40.79
N CYS A 503 -27.42 -0.50 41.48
CA CYS A 503 -28.66 -1.05 40.93
C CYS A 503 -29.19 -0.23 39.73
N VAL A 504 -29.04 1.10 39.77
CA VAL A 504 -29.61 2.00 38.75
C VAL A 504 -28.88 1.87 37.41
N CYS A 505 -27.56 1.64 37.41
CA CYS A 505 -26.78 1.37 36.19
C CYS A 505 -27.20 0.04 35.53
N SER A 506 -27.57 -0.97 36.33
CA SER A 506 -28.07 -2.26 35.81
C SER A 506 -29.47 -2.15 35.17
N GLU A 507 -30.37 -1.37 35.77
CA GLU A 507 -31.74 -1.13 35.25
C GLU A 507 -31.72 -0.21 34.02
N GLN A 508 -30.88 0.83 34.01
CA GLN A 508 -30.68 1.72 32.87
C GLN A 508 -30.00 1.02 31.68
N GLY A 509 -29.11 0.04 31.94
CA GLY A 509 -28.50 -0.79 30.92
C GLY A 509 -29.50 -1.64 30.13
N CYS A 510 -30.53 -2.16 30.80
CA CYS A 510 -31.62 -2.91 30.15
C CYS A 510 -32.50 -2.03 29.24
N CYS A 511 -32.90 -0.84 29.70
CA CYS A 511 -33.67 0.11 28.89
C CYS A 511 -32.88 0.62 27.69
N ALA A 512 -31.58 0.90 27.87
CA ALA A 512 -30.69 1.28 26.78
C ALA A 512 -30.42 0.12 25.82
N ALA A 513 -30.35 -1.14 26.28
CA ALA A 513 -30.22 -2.33 25.44
C ALA A 513 -31.41 -2.50 24.48
N VAL A 514 -32.65 -2.29 24.98
CA VAL A 514 -33.86 -2.32 24.14
C VAL A 514 -33.85 -1.17 23.13
N CYS A 515 -33.47 0.05 23.54
CA CYS A 515 -33.35 1.20 22.63
C CYS A 515 -32.28 0.98 21.55
N VAL A 516 -31.15 0.35 21.90
CA VAL A 516 -30.08 0.01 20.94
C VAL A 516 -30.52 -1.10 19.99
N GLN A 517 -31.21 -2.15 20.46
CA GLN A 517 -31.76 -3.21 19.59
C GLN A 517 -32.80 -2.68 18.60
N VAL A 518 -33.55 -1.66 19.00
CA VAL A 518 -34.52 -0.97 18.15
C VAL A 518 -33.84 0.00 17.19
N ASN A 519 -32.83 0.74 17.66
CA ASN A 519 -32.01 1.63 16.83
C ASN A 519 -31.14 0.87 15.81
N LEU A 520 -30.68 -0.34 16.11
CA LEU A 520 -30.00 -1.23 15.16
C LEU A 520 -30.89 -1.63 13.96
N LYS A 521 -32.22 -1.54 14.10
CA LYS A 521 -33.17 -1.76 13.01
C LYS A 521 -33.64 -0.48 12.30
N ALA A 522 -33.59 0.67 12.98
CA ALA A 522 -34.16 1.93 12.48
C ALA A 522 -33.10 2.97 12.03
N GLY A 523 -31.87 2.92 12.56
CA GLY A 523 -30.74 3.74 12.13
C GLY A 523 -30.82 5.25 12.45
N HIS A 524 -31.69 5.68 13.38
CA HIS A 524 -31.98 7.11 13.60
C HIS A 524 -31.04 7.82 14.59
N VAL A 525 -30.36 7.09 15.47
CA VAL A 525 -29.47 7.68 16.50
C VAL A 525 -28.05 7.14 16.34
N GLU A 526 -27.05 8.02 16.36
CA GLU A 526 -25.64 7.62 16.33
C GLU A 526 -25.26 6.79 17.57
N TYR A 527 -24.54 5.69 17.36
CA TYR A 527 -24.14 4.75 18.42
C TYR A 527 -23.37 5.41 19.57
N ASN A 528 -22.56 6.43 19.26
CA ASN A 528 -21.76 7.19 20.24
C ASN A 528 -22.62 7.95 21.25
N ARG A 529 -23.90 8.20 20.94
CA ARG A 529 -24.82 8.93 21.81
C ARG A 529 -25.30 8.10 23.00
N PHE A 530 -25.07 6.80 22.97
CA PHE A 530 -25.38 5.86 24.04
C PHE A 530 -24.25 5.74 25.08
N TYR A 531 -23.07 6.30 24.82
CA TYR A 531 -21.93 6.27 25.75
C TYR A 531 -22.21 7.06 27.02
N ILE A 532 -21.69 6.55 28.13
CA ILE A 532 -21.58 7.29 29.39
C ILE A 532 -20.16 7.88 29.45
N PRO A 533 -20.00 9.21 29.28
CA PRO A 533 -18.68 9.84 29.21
C PRO A 533 -17.81 9.61 30.44
N ASP A 534 -18.41 9.63 31.64
CA ASP A 534 -17.70 9.58 32.93
C ASP A 534 -17.59 8.17 33.53
N ILE A 535 -17.90 7.12 32.75
CA ILE A 535 -17.95 5.74 33.26
C ILE A 535 -16.63 5.24 33.87
N THR A 536 -15.50 5.70 33.34
CA THR A 536 -14.15 5.40 33.84
C THR A 536 -13.87 5.97 35.23
N THR A 537 -14.62 6.99 35.66
CA THR A 537 -14.50 7.59 37.01
C THR A 537 -15.48 7.00 38.00
N LEU A 538 -16.57 6.41 37.50
CA LEU A 538 -17.68 5.88 38.29
C LEU A 538 -17.50 4.39 38.62
N VAL A 539 -16.82 3.63 37.75
CA VAL A 539 -16.67 2.17 37.88
C VAL A 539 -15.23 1.76 37.58
N ASP A 540 -14.69 0.85 38.40
CA ASP A 540 -13.43 0.16 38.09
C ASP A 540 -13.65 -0.88 36.99
N ILE A 541 -13.31 -0.49 35.76
CA ILE A 541 -13.46 -1.30 34.55
C ILE A 541 -12.55 -2.54 34.58
N GLN A 542 -11.39 -2.48 35.25
CA GLN A 542 -10.49 -3.62 35.33
C GLN A 542 -11.10 -4.73 36.19
N GLU A 543 -11.69 -4.35 37.34
CA GLU A 543 -12.36 -5.30 38.22
C GLU A 543 -13.65 -5.87 37.60
N ASP A 544 -14.46 -5.03 36.92
CA ASP A 544 -15.67 -5.49 36.22
C ASP A 544 -15.32 -6.44 35.06
N TYR A 545 -14.24 -6.16 34.31
CA TYR A 545 -13.76 -7.06 33.27
C TYR A 545 -13.32 -8.41 33.83
N LEU A 546 -12.56 -8.43 34.93
CA LEU A 546 -12.14 -9.68 35.58
C LEU A 546 -13.35 -10.49 36.06
N LYS A 547 -14.37 -9.84 36.63
CA LYS A 547 -15.64 -10.48 37.01
C LYS A 547 -16.35 -11.08 35.79
N TRP A 548 -16.42 -10.35 34.68
CA TRP A 548 -17.03 -10.83 33.43
C TRP A 548 -16.24 -11.96 32.75
N PHE A 549 -14.90 -11.90 32.79
CA PHE A 549 -14.02 -12.92 32.24
C PHE A 549 -14.12 -14.24 33.05
N LEU A 550 -14.20 -14.13 34.38
CA LEU A 550 -14.32 -15.24 35.33
C LEU A 550 -15.77 -15.79 35.45
N SER A 551 -16.81 -14.98 35.17
CA SER A 551 -18.23 -15.42 35.27
C SER A 551 -18.60 -16.56 34.31
N LYS A 552 -17.71 -16.95 33.40
CA LYS A 552 -17.76 -18.23 32.68
C LYS A 552 -17.83 -19.46 33.61
N ALA A 553 -17.49 -19.32 34.89
CA ALA A 553 -17.38 -20.40 35.87
C ALA A 553 -18.34 -20.30 37.08
N GLU A 554 -19.54 -19.72 36.91
CA GLU A 554 -20.58 -19.49 37.94
C GLU A 554 -20.39 -18.20 38.76
N ILE A 555 -21.32 -17.24 38.59
CA ILE A 555 -22.01 -16.42 39.62
C ILE A 555 -22.87 -15.35 38.91
N SER A 556 -24.10 -15.21 39.39
CA SER A 556 -25.14 -14.25 38.99
C SER A 556 -24.83 -12.81 39.43
N SER A 557 -23.92 -12.12 38.72
CA SER A 557 -23.72 -10.67 38.87
C SER A 557 -23.89 -9.97 37.52
N VAL A 558 -24.65 -8.87 37.50
CA VAL A 558 -24.82 -8.04 36.29
C VAL A 558 -23.52 -7.26 36.11
N THR A 559 -22.79 -7.54 35.03
CA THR A 559 -21.53 -6.87 34.68
C THR A 559 -21.78 -5.86 33.57
N LEU A 560 -21.19 -4.67 33.67
CA LEU A 560 -21.35 -3.61 32.67
C LEU A 560 -20.64 -3.97 31.35
N CYS A 561 -19.59 -4.79 31.43
CA CYS A 561 -18.93 -5.41 30.28
C CYS A 561 -19.88 -6.26 29.39
N ALA A 562 -21.04 -6.68 29.90
CA ALA A 562 -22.07 -7.34 29.09
C ALA A 562 -22.84 -6.38 28.17
N TYR A 563 -22.67 -5.06 28.34
CA TYR A 563 -23.35 -4.00 27.59
C TYR A 563 -22.34 -3.03 26.93
N PRO A 564 -21.67 -3.42 25.84
CA PRO A 564 -20.59 -2.62 25.21
C PRO A 564 -21.00 -1.24 24.70
N PHE A 565 -22.28 -1.01 24.45
CA PHE A 565 -22.80 0.27 23.94
C PHE A 565 -22.80 1.38 25.00
N ILE A 566 -22.61 1.04 26.28
CA ILE A 566 -22.54 2.01 27.39
C ILE A 566 -21.11 2.53 27.56
N LEU A 567 -20.13 1.69 27.22
CA LEU A 567 -18.71 1.95 27.40
C LEU A 567 -18.18 2.83 26.27
N ASN A 568 -17.50 3.91 26.63
CA ASN A 568 -16.78 4.75 25.69
C ASN A 568 -15.49 4.05 25.18
N ALA A 569 -14.86 4.62 24.15
CA ALA A 569 -13.67 4.03 23.53
C ALA A 569 -12.46 3.91 24.51
N GLN A 570 -12.35 4.84 25.47
CA GLN A 570 -11.32 4.82 26.50
C GLN A 570 -11.50 3.63 27.45
N ALA A 571 -12.72 3.41 27.95
CA ALA A 571 -13.07 2.30 28.82
C ALA A 571 -12.80 0.94 28.16
N LYS A 572 -13.23 0.78 26.90
CA LYS A 572 -12.98 -0.45 26.12
C LYS A 572 -11.49 -0.70 25.91
N THR A 573 -10.70 0.35 25.70
CA THR A 573 -9.24 0.20 25.56
C THR A 573 -8.61 -0.28 26.87
N THR A 574 -9.03 0.26 28.01
CA THR A 574 -8.59 -0.24 29.32
C THR A 574 -8.93 -1.72 29.50
N MET A 575 -10.11 -2.17 29.08
CA MET A 575 -10.46 -3.60 29.11
C MET A 575 -9.50 -4.45 28.27
N LEU A 576 -9.16 -3.99 27.06
CA LEU A 576 -8.27 -4.74 26.17
C LEU A 576 -6.84 -4.80 26.73
N GLN A 577 -6.35 -3.72 27.33
CA GLN A 577 -5.05 -3.70 28.02
C GLN A 577 -5.03 -4.67 29.19
N THR A 578 -6.09 -4.68 30.02
CA THR A 578 -6.23 -5.64 31.12
C THR A 578 -6.29 -7.09 30.61
N ASP A 579 -6.98 -7.36 29.49
CA ASP A 579 -6.97 -8.69 28.87
C ASP A 579 -5.57 -9.07 28.37
N ALA A 580 -4.87 -8.16 27.70
CA ALA A 580 -3.52 -8.38 27.20
C ALA A 580 -2.55 -8.71 28.35
N GLU A 581 -2.57 -7.94 29.43
CA GLU A 581 -1.76 -8.19 30.63
C GLU A 581 -2.08 -9.54 31.27
N LEU A 582 -3.37 -9.88 31.40
CA LEU A 582 -3.80 -11.17 31.95
C LEU A 582 -3.32 -12.34 31.08
N GLN A 583 -3.49 -12.26 29.76
CA GLN A 583 -3.05 -13.28 28.81
C GLN A 583 -1.52 -13.44 28.84
N MET A 584 -0.77 -12.34 28.95
CA MET A 584 0.68 -12.37 29.10
C MET A 584 1.11 -13.07 30.39
N GLN A 585 0.48 -12.75 31.52
CA GLN A 585 0.76 -13.41 32.80
C GLN A 585 0.43 -14.91 32.76
N MET A 586 -0.69 -15.28 32.14
CA MET A 586 -1.06 -16.69 31.95
C MET A 586 -0.05 -17.44 31.07
N ALA A 587 0.44 -16.84 30.00
CA ALA A 587 1.46 -17.42 29.12
C ALA A 587 2.81 -17.61 29.83
N VAL A 588 3.23 -16.62 30.64
CA VAL A 588 4.44 -16.70 31.49
C VAL A 588 4.30 -17.80 32.54
N SER A 589 3.16 -17.85 33.23
CA SER A 589 2.89 -18.89 34.24
C SER A 589 2.88 -20.28 33.62
N GLY A 590 2.28 -20.46 32.43
CA GLY A 590 2.31 -21.70 31.67
C GLY A 590 3.72 -22.12 31.25
N ALA A 591 4.55 -21.18 30.78
CA ALA A 591 5.95 -21.45 30.45
C ALA A 591 6.78 -21.83 31.68
N ASN A 592 6.59 -21.14 32.80
CA ASN A 592 7.26 -21.46 34.06
C ASN A 592 6.85 -22.84 34.59
N MET A 593 5.56 -23.19 34.53
CA MET A 593 5.07 -24.51 34.95
C MET A 593 5.64 -25.62 34.06
N HIS A 594 5.75 -25.38 32.75
CA HIS A 594 6.43 -26.30 31.82
C HIS A 594 7.92 -26.46 32.14
N ASN A 595 8.61 -25.37 32.49
CA ASN A 595 10.02 -25.42 32.87
C ASN A 595 10.24 -26.18 34.17
N VAL A 596 9.36 -25.99 35.16
CA VAL A 596 9.37 -26.79 36.40
C VAL A 596 9.13 -28.26 36.08
N PHE A 597 8.18 -28.57 35.20
CA PHE A 597 7.95 -29.94 34.74
C PHE A 597 9.18 -30.55 34.04
N MET A 598 9.81 -29.82 33.10
CA MET A 598 11.00 -30.27 32.39
C MET A 598 12.22 -30.46 33.30
N LEU A 599 12.33 -29.63 34.35
CA LEU A 599 13.33 -29.81 35.40
C LEU A 599 13.07 -31.11 36.19
N LEU A 600 11.80 -31.41 36.48
CA LEU A 600 11.39 -32.64 37.17
C LEU A 600 11.55 -33.90 36.29
N THR A 601 11.44 -33.78 34.95
CA THR A 601 11.65 -34.90 34.00
C THR A 601 13.10 -35.05 33.53
N LEU A 602 14.04 -34.26 34.06
CA LEU A 602 15.48 -34.29 33.71
C LEU A 602 15.78 -33.97 32.22
N GLU A 603 14.93 -33.17 31.58
CA GLU A 603 15.12 -32.71 30.19
C GLU A 603 15.26 -31.17 30.12
N PRO A 604 16.30 -30.57 30.75
CA PRO A 604 16.42 -29.12 30.89
C PRO A 604 16.66 -28.38 29.57
N LEU A 605 17.05 -29.09 28.51
CA LEU A 605 17.26 -28.53 27.16
C LEU A 605 15.96 -28.17 26.44
N LEU A 606 14.81 -28.66 26.93
CA LEU A 606 13.48 -28.35 26.37
C LEU A 606 12.76 -27.21 27.10
N ALA A 607 13.44 -26.51 28.01
CA ALA A 607 12.88 -25.37 28.73
C ALA A 607 12.44 -24.26 27.74
N ARG A 608 11.26 -23.71 27.98
CA ARG A 608 10.67 -22.61 27.21
C ARG A 608 11.05 -21.27 27.82
N ASN A 609 11.39 -20.30 26.99
CA ASN A 609 11.61 -18.93 27.45
C ASN A 609 10.28 -18.30 27.92
N PRO A 610 10.22 -17.65 29.10
CA PRO A 610 9.02 -16.92 29.55
C PRO A 610 8.73 -15.65 28.74
N PHE A 611 9.71 -15.14 27.99
CA PHE A 611 9.56 -13.96 27.11
C PHE A 611 9.50 -14.37 25.63
N LEU A 612 8.84 -13.55 24.82
CA LEU A 612 8.97 -13.59 23.36
C LEU A 612 10.17 -12.73 22.99
N VAL A 613 11.30 -13.37 22.68
CA VAL A 613 12.56 -12.65 22.38
C VAL A 613 12.77 -12.63 20.88
N LEU A 614 12.87 -11.44 20.29
CA LEU A 614 13.17 -11.28 18.87
C LEU A 614 14.60 -10.75 18.70
N HIS A 615 15.43 -11.53 18.01
CA HIS A 615 16.77 -11.14 17.61
C HIS A 615 16.75 -10.62 16.17
N VAL A 616 17.09 -9.34 16.00
CA VAL A 616 16.98 -8.66 14.71
C VAL A 616 18.19 -7.79 14.41
N ARG A 617 18.57 -7.69 13.14
CA ARG A 617 19.63 -6.78 12.68
C ARG A 617 19.00 -5.60 11.94
N ARG A 618 19.55 -4.39 12.13
CA ARG A 618 19.02 -3.17 11.49
C ARG A 618 18.98 -3.27 9.96
N ASP A 619 20.01 -3.85 9.34
CA ASP A 619 20.12 -3.97 7.88
C ASP A 619 19.18 -5.04 7.27
N HIS A 620 18.56 -5.88 8.11
CA HIS A 620 17.80 -7.06 7.69
C HIS A 620 16.52 -7.26 8.53
N LEU A 621 15.92 -6.16 8.99
CA LEU A 621 14.84 -6.13 9.99
C LEU A 621 13.66 -7.03 9.61
N VAL A 622 13.18 -6.87 8.38
CA VAL A 622 12.05 -7.61 7.84
C VAL A 622 12.31 -9.11 7.73
N SER A 623 13.46 -9.52 7.20
CA SER A 623 13.79 -10.94 7.01
C SER A 623 14.03 -11.66 8.34
N ASP A 624 14.69 -10.98 9.29
CA ASP A 624 14.95 -11.55 10.60
C ASP A 624 13.63 -11.66 11.40
N ALA A 625 12.79 -10.61 11.39
CA ALA A 625 11.46 -10.66 12.02
C ALA A 625 10.58 -11.79 11.45
N LEU A 626 10.58 -11.98 10.12
CA LEU A 626 9.84 -13.06 9.47
C LEU A 626 10.35 -14.44 9.91
N ARG A 627 11.68 -14.63 9.97
CA ARG A 627 12.28 -15.89 10.42
C ARG A 627 11.90 -16.20 11.87
N GLU A 628 12.07 -15.24 12.78
CA GLU A 628 11.81 -15.45 14.21
C GLU A 628 10.30 -15.69 14.47
N LEU A 629 9.42 -14.85 13.92
CA LEU A 629 7.98 -14.94 14.19
C LEU A 629 7.30 -16.16 13.55
N THR A 630 7.89 -16.76 12.51
CA THR A 630 7.36 -17.99 11.91
C THR A 630 7.64 -19.23 12.79
N ILE A 631 8.63 -19.16 13.68
CA ILE A 631 9.03 -20.28 14.55
C ILE A 631 8.11 -20.39 15.78
N TYR A 632 7.56 -19.26 16.25
CA TYR A 632 6.77 -19.20 17.47
C TYR A 632 5.34 -19.72 17.31
N SER A 633 4.81 -20.35 18.37
CA SER A 633 3.42 -20.79 18.42
C SER A 633 2.49 -19.65 18.87
N ASP A 634 1.18 -19.78 18.61
CA ASP A 634 0.17 -18.77 18.97
C ASP A 634 0.17 -18.41 20.47
N VAL A 635 0.57 -19.34 21.35
CA VAL A 635 0.68 -19.11 22.80
C VAL A 635 1.95 -18.32 23.12
N ASP A 636 3.03 -18.52 22.38
CA ASP A 636 4.29 -17.81 22.59
C ASP A 636 4.21 -16.36 22.12
N LEU A 637 3.41 -16.07 21.09
CA LEU A 637 3.14 -14.70 20.61
C LEU A 637 2.43 -13.82 21.66
N LYS A 638 1.79 -14.43 22.67
CA LYS A 638 1.11 -13.73 23.75
C LYS A 638 2.00 -13.50 24.97
N LYS A 639 3.28 -13.86 24.93
CA LYS A 639 4.24 -13.56 26.00
C LYS A 639 4.68 -12.10 25.92
N PRO A 640 5.19 -11.52 27.03
CA PRO A 640 5.80 -10.19 26.98
C PRO A 640 6.93 -10.15 25.95
N LEU A 641 6.87 -9.17 25.05
CA LEU A 641 7.81 -8.98 23.95
C LEU A 641 9.10 -8.34 24.45
N LYS A 642 10.24 -8.86 23.97
CA LYS A 642 11.55 -8.28 24.17
C LYS A 642 12.31 -8.26 22.84
N VAL A 643 12.68 -7.07 22.39
CA VAL A 643 13.43 -6.93 21.13
C VAL A 643 14.91 -6.69 21.42
N ILE A 644 15.77 -7.40 20.72
CA ILE A 644 17.23 -7.30 20.84
C ILE A 644 17.81 -7.03 19.45
N PHE A 645 18.48 -5.88 19.30
CA PHE A 645 19.28 -5.58 18.12
C PHE A 645 20.66 -6.22 18.27
N ASP A 646 21.00 -7.12 17.35
CA ASP A 646 22.28 -7.85 17.41
C ASP A 646 23.46 -6.89 17.25
N GLY A 647 24.35 -6.85 18.25
CA GLY A 647 25.51 -5.97 18.28
C GLY A 647 25.33 -4.68 19.10
N GLU A 648 24.18 -4.46 19.72
CA GLU A 648 23.90 -3.30 20.58
C GLU A 648 23.69 -3.71 22.05
N GLU A 649 24.37 -3.03 22.98
CA GLU A 649 24.19 -3.22 24.43
C GLU A 649 23.00 -2.42 24.99
N ALA A 650 21.84 -2.50 24.34
CA ALA A 650 20.63 -1.83 24.79
C ALA A 650 19.79 -2.74 25.72
N VAL A 651 19.40 -2.23 26.90
CA VAL A 651 18.43 -2.90 27.78
C VAL A 651 17.03 -2.46 27.38
N ASP A 652 16.21 -3.38 26.89
CA ASP A 652 14.83 -3.11 26.48
C ASP A 652 13.97 -2.70 27.69
N ALA A 653 13.71 -1.39 27.80
CA ALA A 653 12.76 -0.77 28.72
C ALA A 653 11.54 -0.18 27.96
N GLY A 654 11.17 -0.76 26.81
CA GLY A 654 10.04 -0.36 25.98
C GLY A 654 10.40 0.54 24.79
N GLY A 655 11.49 1.31 24.87
CA GLY A 655 11.94 2.16 23.76
C GLY A 655 12.41 1.36 22.54
N VAL A 656 13.15 0.28 22.75
CA VAL A 656 13.66 -0.61 21.68
C VAL A 656 12.50 -1.32 20.97
N THR A 657 11.52 -1.78 21.74
CA THR A 657 10.30 -2.39 21.18
C THR A 657 9.48 -1.40 20.36
N LYS A 658 9.32 -0.15 20.82
CA LYS A 658 8.64 0.91 20.05
C LYS A 658 9.38 1.22 18.74
N GLU A 659 10.71 1.32 18.80
CA GLU A 659 11.56 1.54 17.62
C GLU A 659 11.38 0.44 16.57
N PHE A 660 11.40 -0.81 17.01
CA PHE A 660 11.21 -1.98 16.17
C PHE A 660 9.89 -1.91 15.39
N PHE A 661 8.77 -1.59 16.05
CA PHE A 661 7.48 -1.46 15.37
C PHE A 661 7.46 -0.33 14.35
N LEU A 662 8.00 0.84 14.70
CA LEU A 662 8.03 2.00 13.80
C LEU A 662 8.87 1.72 12.55
N LEU A 663 10.07 1.14 12.70
CA LEU A 663 10.94 0.82 11.57
C LEU A 663 10.35 -0.28 10.69
N LEU A 664 9.87 -1.36 11.31
CA LEU A 664 9.36 -2.52 10.58
C LEU A 664 8.08 -2.18 9.82
N LEU A 665 7.13 -1.47 10.44
CA LEU A 665 5.88 -1.10 9.76
C LEU A 665 6.12 -0.02 8.71
N LYS A 666 7.02 0.94 8.93
CA LYS A 666 7.41 1.90 7.89
C LYS A 666 8.00 1.21 6.67
N GLU A 667 8.87 0.21 6.89
CA GLU A 667 9.46 -0.56 5.80
C GLU A 667 8.40 -1.42 5.10
N LEU A 668 7.58 -2.18 5.83
CA LEU A 668 6.58 -3.09 5.26
C LEU A 668 5.43 -2.38 4.54
N MET A 669 5.09 -1.17 4.95
CA MET A 669 4.00 -0.37 4.36
C MET A 669 4.45 0.47 3.17
N ASP A 670 5.75 0.47 2.84
CA ASP A 670 6.26 1.18 1.69
C ASP A 670 5.68 0.59 0.39
N PRO A 671 5.03 1.39 -0.48
CA PRO A 671 4.50 0.94 -1.77
C PRO A 671 5.54 0.25 -2.67
N VAL A 672 6.84 0.49 -2.44
CA VAL A 672 7.97 -0.18 -3.10
C VAL A 672 7.98 -1.70 -2.86
N TYR A 673 7.38 -2.21 -1.78
CA TYR A 673 7.23 -3.66 -1.59
C TYR A 673 6.12 -4.25 -2.48
N GLY A 674 5.12 -3.46 -2.88
CA GLY A 674 4.02 -3.88 -3.74
C GLY A 674 2.95 -4.73 -3.05
N MET A 675 2.94 -4.74 -1.71
CA MET A 675 1.90 -5.40 -0.90
C MET A 675 0.61 -4.56 -0.85
N PHE A 676 0.77 -3.23 -0.82
CA PHE A 676 -0.32 -2.28 -0.76
C PHE A 676 -0.22 -1.26 -1.90
N THR A 677 -1.37 -0.86 -2.41
CA THR A 677 -1.54 0.21 -3.39
C THR A 677 -1.88 1.50 -2.67
N GLN A 678 -1.13 2.58 -2.94
CA GLN A 678 -1.40 3.90 -2.39
C GLN A 678 -2.38 4.67 -3.28
N TYR A 679 -3.47 5.14 -2.68
CA TYR A 679 -4.45 6.00 -3.34
C TYR A 679 -4.02 7.46 -3.13
N THR A 680 -3.53 8.10 -4.18
CA THR A 680 -2.93 9.46 -4.13
C THR A 680 -3.90 10.56 -3.67
N GLN A 681 -5.21 10.32 -3.77
CA GLN A 681 -6.23 11.29 -3.38
C GLN A 681 -6.53 11.27 -1.88
N SER A 682 -6.55 10.09 -1.27
CA SER A 682 -6.84 9.89 0.15
C SER A 682 -5.58 9.69 0.99
N ASN A 683 -4.43 9.46 0.35
CA ASN A 683 -3.18 9.01 0.97
C ASN A 683 -3.32 7.72 1.79
N LEU A 684 -4.35 6.91 1.48
CA LEU A 684 -4.59 5.64 2.13
C LEU A 684 -3.98 4.48 1.33
N LEU A 685 -3.67 3.42 2.05
CA LEU A 685 -3.15 2.17 1.53
C LEU A 685 -4.28 1.12 1.51
N TRP A 686 -4.31 0.32 0.45
CA TRP A 686 -5.20 -0.84 0.37
C TRP A 686 -4.45 -2.04 -0.22
N PHE A 687 -4.90 -3.26 0.07
CA PHE A 687 -4.28 -4.47 -0.46
C PHE A 687 -4.22 -4.42 -2.00
N SER A 688 -3.05 -4.74 -2.55
CA SER A 688 -2.87 -4.83 -3.99
C SER A 688 -3.47 -6.14 -4.52
N ASP A 689 -4.37 -6.04 -5.50
CA ASP A 689 -4.99 -7.18 -6.19
C ASP A 689 -3.98 -8.02 -7.01
N LYS A 690 -2.85 -7.42 -7.42
CA LYS A 690 -1.72 -8.11 -8.07
C LYS A 690 -0.42 -7.91 -7.27
N CYS A 691 -0.31 -8.68 -6.19
CA CYS A 691 0.89 -8.75 -5.36
C CYS A 691 1.81 -9.91 -5.80
N PHE A 692 3.12 -9.66 -5.85
CA PHE A 692 4.15 -10.67 -6.17
C PHE A 692 4.85 -11.22 -4.91
N VAL A 693 4.35 -10.87 -3.72
CA VAL A 693 4.90 -11.26 -2.42
C VAL A 693 4.10 -12.44 -1.86
N GLU A 694 4.79 -13.38 -1.22
CA GLU A 694 4.16 -14.57 -0.63
C GLU A 694 3.14 -14.21 0.48
N TYR A 695 2.10 -15.03 0.64
CA TYR A 695 1.03 -14.84 1.63
C TYR A 695 1.53 -14.71 3.09
N ASN A 696 2.69 -15.32 3.41
CA ASN A 696 3.29 -15.26 4.74
C ASN A 696 3.61 -13.83 5.20
N TRP A 697 3.86 -12.92 4.27
CA TRP A 697 4.16 -11.53 4.56
C TRP A 697 2.93 -10.76 5.06
N PHE A 698 1.75 -11.04 4.50
CA PHE A 698 0.50 -10.45 5.01
C PHE A 698 0.17 -10.99 6.39
N ASN A 699 0.44 -12.27 6.65
CA ASN A 699 0.32 -12.85 7.98
C ASN A 699 1.25 -12.17 9.00
N LEU A 700 2.50 -11.91 8.61
CA LEU A 700 3.47 -11.19 9.43
C LEU A 700 2.96 -9.80 9.81
N ILE A 701 2.49 -9.00 8.86
CA ILE A 701 1.96 -7.65 9.15
C ILE A 701 0.77 -7.75 10.12
N GLY A 702 -0.11 -8.74 9.92
CA GLY A 702 -1.20 -9.02 10.86
C GLY A 702 -0.69 -9.26 12.29
N ILE A 703 0.30 -10.14 12.45
CA ILE A 703 0.92 -10.45 13.76
C ILE A 703 1.54 -9.20 14.37
N ILE A 704 2.29 -8.42 13.59
CA ILE A 704 2.96 -7.20 14.04
C ILE A 704 1.96 -6.15 14.50
N CYS A 705 0.88 -5.92 13.74
CA CYS A 705 -0.21 -5.02 14.14
C CYS A 705 -0.88 -5.50 15.44
N GLY A 706 -1.10 -6.81 15.59
CA GLY A 706 -1.64 -7.37 16.83
C GLY A 706 -0.70 -7.21 18.03
N LEU A 707 0.61 -7.43 17.83
CA LEU A 707 1.63 -7.24 18.87
C LEU A 707 1.76 -5.77 19.29
N ALA A 708 1.65 -4.83 18.35
CA ALA A 708 1.68 -3.40 18.66
C ALA A 708 0.53 -3.01 19.62
N ILE A 709 -0.69 -3.52 19.37
CA ILE A 709 -1.86 -3.31 20.24
C ILE A 709 -1.64 -3.91 21.63
N TYR A 710 -1.17 -5.17 21.68
CA TYR A 710 -0.92 -5.87 22.96
C TYR A 710 0.15 -5.19 23.81
N ASN A 711 1.11 -4.50 23.19
CA ASN A 711 2.15 -3.74 23.86
C ASN A 711 1.79 -2.25 24.01
N SER A 712 0.50 -1.86 23.84
CA SER A 712 0.01 -0.47 23.95
C SER A 712 0.82 0.54 23.12
N THR A 713 1.33 0.11 21.97
CA THR A 713 2.11 0.95 21.05
C THR A 713 1.22 1.46 19.93
N VAL A 714 1.07 2.78 19.85
CA VAL A 714 0.34 3.44 18.75
C VAL A 714 1.23 3.41 17.50
N VAL A 715 0.66 2.99 16.37
CA VAL A 715 1.37 2.99 15.09
C VAL A 715 0.53 3.65 14.01
N ASP A 716 1.18 4.46 13.19
CA ASP A 716 0.54 5.18 12.10
C ASP A 716 0.26 4.27 10.90
N LEU A 717 -0.88 3.58 10.96
CA LEU A 717 -1.37 2.75 9.87
C LEU A 717 -2.30 3.54 8.95
N HIS A 718 -1.86 3.75 7.70
CA HIS A 718 -2.61 4.49 6.69
C HIS A 718 -3.72 3.64 6.02
N PHE A 719 -4.47 2.83 6.78
CA PHE A 719 -5.57 2.00 6.24
C PHE A 719 -6.94 2.68 6.41
N PRO A 720 -7.87 2.49 5.47
CA PRO A 720 -9.25 2.97 5.59
C PRO A 720 -10.05 2.24 6.68
N LEU A 721 -11.14 2.86 7.16
CA LEU A 721 -12.05 2.30 8.18
C LEU A 721 -12.57 0.90 7.82
N VAL A 722 -12.74 0.62 6.53
CA VAL A 722 -13.22 -0.67 6.01
C VAL A 722 -12.34 -1.86 6.40
N LEU A 723 -11.04 -1.66 6.64
CA LEU A 723 -10.18 -2.73 7.14
C LEU A 723 -10.67 -3.22 8.51
N TYR A 724 -10.96 -2.28 9.40
CA TYR A 724 -11.42 -2.54 10.76
C TYR A 724 -12.85 -3.08 10.78
N LYS A 725 -13.72 -2.61 9.86
CA LYS A 725 -15.04 -3.22 9.63
C LYS A 725 -14.92 -4.70 9.28
N LYS A 726 -14.03 -5.04 8.34
CA LYS A 726 -13.80 -6.44 7.94
C LYS A 726 -13.26 -7.28 9.10
N LEU A 727 -12.35 -6.75 9.93
CA LEU A 727 -11.83 -7.46 11.10
C LEU A 727 -12.92 -7.79 12.13
N LEU A 728 -13.94 -6.93 12.24
CA LEU A 728 -15.10 -7.11 13.12
C LEU A 728 -16.28 -7.84 12.46
N GLY A 729 -16.17 -8.22 11.18
CA GLY A 729 -17.24 -8.89 10.45
C GLY A 729 -18.39 -7.98 10.00
N VAL A 730 -18.18 -6.66 9.95
CA VAL A 730 -19.14 -5.67 9.45
C VAL A 730 -18.98 -5.51 7.93
N ALA A 731 -20.10 -5.48 7.20
CA ALA A 731 -20.09 -5.33 5.75
C ALA A 731 -19.63 -3.92 5.31
N PRO A 732 -18.81 -3.81 4.25
CA PRO A 732 -18.46 -2.53 3.64
C PRO A 732 -19.67 -1.80 3.05
N THR A 733 -19.66 -0.47 3.08
CA THR A 733 -20.70 0.39 2.48
C THR A 733 -20.10 1.32 1.42
N LEU A 734 -20.95 2.04 0.68
CA LEU A 734 -20.48 3.01 -0.32
C LEU A 734 -19.66 4.16 0.29
N GLU A 735 -19.94 4.53 1.53
CA GLU A 735 -19.14 5.53 2.28
C GLU A 735 -17.69 5.07 2.47
N ASP A 736 -17.45 3.77 2.64
CA ASP A 736 -16.10 3.22 2.75
C ASP A 736 -15.30 3.36 1.45
N LEU A 737 -15.97 3.26 0.31
CA LEU A 737 -15.33 3.50 -0.99
C LEU A 737 -15.06 4.99 -1.20
N LYS A 738 -15.93 5.89 -0.73
CA LYS A 738 -15.67 7.35 -0.77
C LYS A 738 -14.46 7.74 0.07
N GLU A 739 -14.20 7.05 1.18
CA GLU A 739 -13.00 7.24 2.00
C GLU A 739 -11.74 6.76 1.25
N LEU A 740 -11.78 5.55 0.67
CA LEU A 740 -10.64 4.97 -0.04
C LEU A 740 -10.33 5.67 -1.37
N SER A 741 -11.32 5.77 -2.25
CA SER A 741 -11.25 6.39 -3.58
C SER A 741 -12.41 7.39 -3.75
N PRO A 742 -12.20 8.66 -3.34
CA PRO A 742 -13.26 9.67 -3.36
C PRO A 742 -13.89 9.89 -4.74
N THR A 743 -13.11 9.74 -5.82
CA THR A 743 -13.60 9.92 -7.18
C THR A 743 -14.54 8.78 -7.57
N GLU A 744 -14.13 7.52 -7.38
CA GLU A 744 -14.96 6.35 -7.70
C GLU A 744 -16.23 6.32 -6.84
N GLY A 745 -16.10 6.58 -5.53
CA GLY A 745 -17.25 6.60 -4.63
C GLY A 745 -18.28 7.68 -4.97
N ARG A 746 -17.84 8.87 -5.42
CA ARG A 746 -18.76 9.92 -5.90
C ARG A 746 -19.42 9.56 -7.22
N SER A 747 -18.71 8.96 -8.16
CA SER A 747 -19.28 8.52 -9.44
C SER A 747 -20.36 7.45 -9.24
N LEU A 748 -20.13 6.48 -8.35
CA LEU A 748 -21.14 5.46 -8.02
C LEU A 748 -22.34 6.06 -7.26
N GLN A 749 -22.12 7.07 -6.41
CA GLN A 749 -23.21 7.80 -5.78
C GLN A 749 -24.05 8.55 -6.82
N GLN A 750 -23.43 9.20 -7.81
CA GLN A 750 -24.12 9.88 -8.90
C GLN A 750 -24.98 8.92 -9.73
N LEU A 751 -24.51 7.68 -9.94
CA LEU A 751 -25.30 6.64 -10.61
C LEU A 751 -26.58 6.26 -9.82
N LEU A 752 -26.49 6.21 -8.49
CA LEU A 752 -27.64 5.92 -7.61
C LEU A 752 -28.62 7.10 -7.51
N ASP A 753 -28.09 8.32 -7.47
CA ASP A 753 -28.87 9.56 -7.31
C ASP A 753 -29.50 10.04 -8.62
N HIS A 754 -29.15 9.44 -9.77
CA HIS A 754 -29.70 9.82 -11.08
C HIS A 754 -31.19 9.48 -11.18
N GLU A 755 -32.06 10.49 -11.34
CA GLU A 755 -33.51 10.28 -11.34
C GLU A 755 -34.08 9.95 -12.73
N GLU A 756 -33.40 10.36 -13.81
CA GLU A 756 -33.85 10.22 -15.20
C GLU A 756 -33.74 8.75 -15.70
N ASP A 757 -34.59 8.35 -16.65
CA ASP A 757 -34.67 6.97 -17.17
C ASP A 757 -33.59 6.64 -18.23
N ASP A 758 -32.68 7.57 -18.52
CA ASP A 758 -31.63 7.50 -19.55
C ASP A 758 -30.29 6.96 -19.03
N VAL A 759 -30.28 6.27 -17.88
CA VAL A 759 -29.06 5.75 -17.22
C VAL A 759 -28.17 4.96 -18.19
N GLU A 760 -28.75 4.12 -19.04
CA GLU A 760 -28.01 3.29 -19.99
C GLU A 760 -27.29 4.14 -21.06
N GLU A 761 -27.97 5.17 -21.60
CA GLU A 761 -27.41 6.06 -22.62
C GLU A 761 -26.38 7.04 -22.03
N THR A 762 -26.62 7.53 -20.81
CA THR A 762 -25.79 8.56 -20.17
C THR A 762 -24.51 7.98 -19.57
N PHE A 763 -24.56 6.81 -18.93
CA PHE A 763 -23.39 6.21 -18.28
C PHE A 763 -22.70 5.15 -19.16
N CYS A 764 -23.42 4.50 -20.09
CA CYS A 764 -22.87 3.48 -21.00
C CYS A 764 -22.02 2.41 -20.28
N LEU A 765 -22.46 1.97 -19.10
CA LEU A 765 -21.76 0.97 -18.28
C LEU A 765 -22.31 -0.43 -18.52
N ASN A 766 -21.45 -1.44 -18.36
CA ASN A 766 -21.83 -2.84 -18.25
C ASN A 766 -21.26 -3.43 -16.95
N PHE A 767 -21.63 -4.66 -16.59
CA PHE A 767 -21.11 -5.34 -15.41
C PHE A 767 -19.67 -5.86 -15.58
N ALA A 768 -18.84 -5.14 -16.34
CA ALA A 768 -17.42 -5.36 -16.47
C ALA A 768 -16.66 -4.07 -16.17
N ILE A 769 -15.65 -4.16 -15.33
CA ILE A 769 -14.81 -3.03 -14.94
C ILE A 769 -13.45 -3.13 -15.61
N THR A 770 -12.85 -1.98 -15.86
CA THR A 770 -11.53 -1.89 -16.45
C THR A 770 -10.53 -1.49 -15.37
N ARG A 771 -9.51 -2.33 -15.15
CA ARG A 771 -8.43 -2.07 -14.20
C ARG A 771 -7.12 -1.91 -14.96
N GLU A 772 -6.39 -0.84 -14.65
CA GLU A 772 -5.06 -0.61 -15.21
C GLU A 772 -4.00 -1.08 -14.23
N TYR A 773 -3.28 -2.14 -14.59
CA TYR A 773 -2.14 -2.65 -13.82
C TYR A 773 -0.87 -2.42 -14.60
N TYR A 774 0.00 -1.54 -14.10
CA TYR A 774 1.32 -1.32 -14.70
C TYR A 774 1.25 -0.98 -16.21
N GLY A 775 0.22 -0.25 -16.65
CA GLY A 775 -0.01 0.11 -18.06
C GLY A 775 -0.74 -0.95 -18.90
N LEU A 776 -1.14 -2.09 -18.30
CA LEU A 776 -1.99 -3.10 -18.92
C LEU A 776 -3.43 -2.92 -18.43
N THR A 777 -4.33 -2.73 -19.39
CA THR A 777 -5.76 -2.61 -19.16
C THR A 777 -6.39 -4.01 -19.16
N GLU A 778 -6.84 -4.50 -18.00
CA GLU A 778 -7.56 -5.75 -17.87
C GLU A 778 -9.04 -5.48 -17.63
N VAL A 779 -9.90 -6.16 -18.39
CA VAL A 779 -11.35 -6.12 -18.20
C VAL A 779 -11.74 -7.26 -17.27
N LYS A 780 -12.35 -6.92 -16.13
CA LYS A 780 -12.82 -7.88 -15.14
C LYS A 780 -14.34 -7.84 -15.05
N GLU A 781 -14.97 -8.97 -15.34
CA GLU A 781 -16.41 -9.16 -15.14
C GLU A 781 -16.75 -9.23 -13.65
N LEU A 782 -17.70 -8.42 -13.20
CA LEU A 782 -18.20 -8.40 -11.81
C LEU A 782 -19.18 -9.55 -11.55
N ILE A 783 -19.95 -9.94 -12.58
CA ILE A 783 -20.85 -11.09 -12.59
C ILE A 783 -20.56 -11.95 -13.84
N PRO A 784 -20.84 -13.27 -13.82
CA PRO A 784 -20.57 -14.14 -14.96
C PRO A 784 -21.31 -13.66 -16.23
N GLY A 785 -20.57 -13.34 -17.30
CA GLY A 785 -21.15 -12.81 -18.54
C GLY A 785 -21.54 -11.34 -18.47
N GLY A 786 -20.95 -10.60 -17.52
CA GLY A 786 -21.25 -9.18 -17.27
C GLY A 786 -20.88 -8.24 -18.42
N ASP A 787 -20.09 -8.67 -19.41
CA ASP A 787 -19.78 -7.85 -20.59
C ASP A 787 -21.01 -7.56 -21.47
N ARG A 788 -22.04 -8.41 -21.40
CA ARG A 788 -23.30 -8.30 -22.17
C ARG A 788 -24.44 -7.66 -21.41
N ILE A 789 -24.28 -7.44 -20.10
CA ILE A 789 -25.34 -6.92 -19.24
C ILE A 789 -25.07 -5.43 -19.04
N THR A 790 -25.89 -4.58 -19.65
CA THR A 790 -25.83 -3.12 -19.50
C THR A 790 -26.46 -2.69 -18.18
N VAL A 791 -25.94 -1.60 -17.62
CA VAL A 791 -26.45 -1.03 -16.37
C VAL A 791 -27.63 -0.11 -16.68
N ASP A 792 -28.78 -0.42 -16.09
CA ASP A 792 -30.04 0.30 -16.22
C ASP A 792 -30.56 0.77 -14.84
N LYS A 793 -31.71 1.45 -14.83
CA LYS A 793 -32.31 1.98 -13.59
C LYS A 793 -32.73 0.91 -12.59
N ASN A 794 -33.03 -0.31 -13.05
CA ASN A 794 -33.49 -1.42 -12.19
C ASN A 794 -32.32 -2.21 -11.59
N ASN A 795 -31.16 -2.24 -12.26
CA ASN A 795 -30.01 -3.05 -11.86
C ASN A 795 -28.81 -2.22 -11.31
N ARG A 796 -28.90 -0.88 -11.28
CA ARG A 796 -27.84 0.01 -10.77
C ARG A 796 -27.42 -0.27 -9.32
N GLU A 797 -28.36 -0.67 -8.46
CA GLU A 797 -28.06 -1.02 -7.06
C GLU A 797 -27.24 -2.31 -7.00
N GLU A 798 -27.60 -3.29 -7.83
CA GLU A 798 -26.88 -4.56 -7.97
C GLU A 798 -25.47 -4.35 -8.55
N PHE A 799 -25.30 -3.42 -9.50
CA PHE A 799 -23.99 -3.04 -10.02
C PHE A 799 -23.09 -2.46 -8.94
N VAL A 800 -23.60 -1.52 -8.14
CA VAL A 800 -22.84 -0.89 -7.04
C VAL A 800 -22.47 -1.93 -5.98
N GLU A 801 -23.40 -2.81 -5.61
CA GLU A 801 -23.13 -3.89 -4.66
C GLU A 801 -22.06 -4.86 -5.20
N ALA A 802 -22.15 -5.25 -6.48
CA ALA A 802 -21.16 -6.10 -7.14
C ALA A 802 -19.77 -5.44 -7.20
N TYR A 803 -19.71 -4.11 -7.45
CA TYR A 803 -18.47 -3.34 -7.44
C TYR A 803 -17.83 -3.32 -6.06
N LEU A 804 -18.61 -3.00 -5.01
CA LEU A 804 -18.13 -2.97 -3.62
C LEU A 804 -17.65 -4.34 -3.15
N LYS A 805 -18.40 -5.40 -3.52
CA LYS A 805 -18.03 -6.78 -3.25
C LYS A 805 -16.71 -7.15 -3.94
N TYR A 806 -16.54 -6.80 -5.20
CA TYR A 806 -15.28 -7.04 -5.89
C TYR A 806 -14.11 -6.31 -5.20
N MET A 807 -14.27 -5.03 -4.91
CA MET A 807 -13.23 -4.17 -4.35
C MET A 807 -12.76 -4.58 -2.95
N PHE A 808 -13.69 -4.91 -2.07
CA PHE A 808 -13.36 -5.16 -0.67
C PHE A 808 -13.32 -6.64 -0.32
N ARG A 809 -13.87 -7.53 -1.15
CA ARG A 809 -13.91 -8.97 -0.87
C ARG A 809 -13.18 -9.77 -1.94
N ASP A 810 -13.66 -9.77 -3.17
CA ASP A 810 -13.22 -10.78 -4.14
C ASP A 810 -11.78 -10.54 -4.63
N SER A 811 -11.37 -9.28 -4.81
CA SER A 811 -10.02 -8.92 -5.26
C SER A 811 -8.92 -9.18 -4.22
N VAL A 812 -9.26 -9.12 -2.93
CA VAL A 812 -8.28 -9.12 -1.83
C VAL A 812 -8.49 -10.28 -0.85
N SER A 813 -9.39 -11.23 -1.17
CA SER A 813 -9.87 -12.27 -0.23
C SER A 813 -8.72 -13.05 0.41
N GLU A 814 -7.82 -13.60 -0.39
CA GLU A 814 -6.70 -14.44 0.09
C GLU A 814 -5.70 -13.62 0.92
N LEU A 815 -5.37 -12.41 0.46
CA LEU A 815 -4.41 -11.52 1.12
C LEU A 815 -4.94 -11.04 2.47
N TYR A 816 -6.20 -10.63 2.50
CA TYR A 816 -6.92 -10.25 3.70
C TYR A 816 -7.06 -11.43 4.67
N GLN A 817 -7.31 -12.65 4.18
CA GLN A 817 -7.40 -13.83 5.04
C GLN A 817 -6.05 -14.12 5.74
N ALA A 818 -4.94 -13.99 5.01
CA ALA A 818 -3.61 -14.12 5.60
C ALA A 818 -3.35 -13.06 6.67
N PHE A 819 -3.66 -11.78 6.37
CA PHE A 819 -3.54 -10.66 7.32
C PHE A 819 -4.41 -10.83 8.56
N SER A 820 -5.71 -11.07 8.38
CA SER A 820 -6.66 -11.25 9.48
C SER A 820 -6.31 -12.46 10.35
N SER A 821 -5.85 -13.56 9.76
CA SER A 821 -5.34 -14.71 10.52
C SER A 821 -4.17 -14.33 11.40
N GLY A 822 -3.20 -13.56 10.89
CA GLY A 822 -2.05 -13.10 11.67
C GLY A 822 -2.47 -12.17 12.82
N PHE A 823 -3.37 -11.23 12.53
CA PHE A 823 -3.89 -10.29 13.51
C PHE A 823 -4.64 -10.97 14.66
N LEU A 824 -5.54 -11.90 14.33
CA LEU A 824 -6.37 -12.62 15.29
C LEU A 824 -5.60 -13.67 16.10
N LYS A 825 -4.40 -14.10 15.67
CA LYS A 825 -3.52 -14.96 16.49
C LYS A 825 -3.08 -14.28 17.77
N VAL A 826 -2.70 -13.00 17.67
CA VAL A 826 -2.22 -12.19 18.79
C VAL A 826 -3.41 -11.52 19.46
N CYS A 827 -4.11 -10.68 18.71
CA CYS A 827 -5.24 -9.89 19.17
C CYS A 827 -6.55 -10.59 18.83
N GLY A 828 -6.76 -11.78 19.39
CA GLY A 828 -7.96 -12.60 19.17
C GLY A 828 -8.78 -12.76 20.44
N GLY A 829 -10.11 -12.66 20.34
CA GLY A 829 -11.00 -12.93 21.47
C GLY A 829 -12.38 -12.29 21.36
N LYS A 830 -13.24 -12.59 22.35
CA LYS A 830 -14.58 -11.98 22.45
C LYS A 830 -14.52 -10.48 22.71
N ILE A 831 -13.43 -9.99 23.30
CA ILE A 831 -13.25 -8.57 23.61
C ILE A 831 -13.26 -7.68 22.37
N LEU A 832 -12.69 -8.13 21.24
CA LEU A 832 -12.72 -7.38 20.00
C LEU A 832 -14.15 -7.16 19.47
N SER A 833 -15.05 -8.13 19.69
CA SER A 833 -16.46 -8.01 19.27
C SER A 833 -17.24 -6.93 20.03
N LEU A 834 -16.66 -6.37 21.10
CA LEU A 834 -17.25 -5.29 21.90
C LEU A 834 -16.95 -3.90 21.31
N PHE A 835 -15.99 -3.80 20.38
CA PHE A 835 -15.58 -2.55 19.75
C PHE A 835 -16.39 -2.23 18.50
N GLN A 836 -16.58 -0.95 18.25
CA GLN A 836 -16.99 -0.43 16.94
C GLN A 836 -15.77 -0.26 16.02
N PRO A 837 -15.95 -0.30 14.69
CA PRO A 837 -14.84 -0.14 13.74
C PRO A 837 -14.03 1.15 13.93
N SER A 838 -14.71 2.27 14.23
CA SER A 838 -14.06 3.57 14.48
C SER A 838 -13.27 3.59 15.79
N GLU A 839 -13.76 2.90 16.82
CA GLU A 839 -13.05 2.75 18.10
C GLU A 839 -11.80 1.89 17.93
N LEU A 840 -11.91 0.78 17.18
CA LEU A 840 -10.78 -0.09 16.90
C LEU A 840 -9.70 0.65 16.10
N MET A 841 -10.10 1.41 15.07
CA MET A 841 -9.18 2.25 14.31
C MET A 841 -8.48 3.29 15.19
N ALA A 842 -9.24 4.03 16.01
CA ALA A 842 -8.70 5.06 16.90
C ALA A 842 -7.75 4.50 17.97
N MET A 843 -7.92 3.24 18.37
CA MET A 843 -7.00 2.56 19.28
C MET A 843 -5.68 2.19 18.61
N VAL A 844 -5.72 1.71 17.36
CA VAL A 844 -4.51 1.30 16.62
C VAL A 844 -3.72 2.50 16.11
N VAL A 845 -4.42 3.45 15.49
CA VAL A 845 -3.84 4.63 14.82
C VAL A 845 -3.65 5.80 15.78
N GLY A 846 -4.45 5.87 16.85
CA GLY A 846 -4.48 7.00 17.77
C GLY A 846 -5.57 8.03 17.43
N ASN A 847 -5.66 9.07 18.25
CA ASN A 847 -6.65 10.14 18.18
C ASN A 847 -6.01 11.48 17.74
N ASN A 848 -6.85 12.45 17.38
CA ASN A 848 -6.51 13.82 16.96
C ASN A 848 -6.98 14.90 17.95
N ASN A 849 -7.40 14.51 19.17
CA ASN A 849 -7.88 15.44 20.18
C ASN A 849 -6.71 16.04 20.98
N TYR A 850 -6.02 17.03 20.39
CA TYR A 850 -4.82 17.61 20.98
C TYR A 850 -5.12 18.54 22.17
N ASN A 851 -4.61 18.19 23.36
CA ASN A 851 -4.54 19.09 24.52
C ASN A 851 -3.08 19.43 24.87
N TRP A 852 -2.59 20.53 24.30
CA TRP A 852 -1.18 20.91 24.42
C TRP A 852 -0.79 21.39 25.84
N GLU A 853 -1.74 21.91 26.61
CA GLU A 853 -1.50 22.33 28.00
C GLU A 853 -1.25 21.13 28.92
N GLU A 854 -1.92 20.02 28.65
CA GLU A 854 -1.77 18.78 29.39
C GLU A 854 -0.44 18.09 29.07
N MET A 855 0.01 18.19 27.80
CA MET A 855 1.35 17.77 27.40
C MET A 855 2.45 18.54 28.15
N GLU A 856 2.29 19.86 28.33
CA GLU A 856 3.23 20.68 29.11
C GLU A 856 3.26 20.29 30.59
N LYS A 857 2.10 20.01 31.19
CA LYS A 857 2.00 19.58 32.60
C LYS A 857 2.69 18.24 32.86
N ASN A 858 2.61 17.31 31.91
CA ASN A 858 3.19 15.97 32.03
C ASN A 858 4.64 15.85 31.55
N ALA A 859 5.22 16.94 31.06
CA ALA A 859 6.60 16.97 30.60
C ALA A 859 7.61 16.76 31.73
N VAL A 860 8.58 15.88 31.50
CA VAL A 860 9.69 15.59 32.42
C VAL A 860 10.93 16.30 31.96
N TYR A 861 11.68 16.88 32.88
CA TYR A 861 12.94 17.55 32.59
C TYR A 861 14.10 16.74 33.17
N LYS A 862 15.16 16.57 32.38
CA LYS A 862 16.37 15.81 32.75
C LYS A 862 17.62 16.67 32.56
N GLY A 863 18.68 16.36 33.32
CA GLY A 863 19.92 17.13 33.32
C GLY A 863 19.79 18.43 34.12
N GLU A 864 20.17 19.55 33.53
CA GLU A 864 20.12 20.88 34.17
C GLU A 864 18.80 21.63 33.91
N TYR A 865 17.90 21.05 33.13
CA TYR A 865 16.59 21.64 32.87
C TYR A 865 15.57 21.33 33.96
N SER A 866 14.77 22.34 34.27
CA SER A 866 13.60 22.28 35.14
C SER A 866 12.48 23.08 34.49
N ALA A 867 11.24 22.88 34.95
CA ALA A 867 10.07 23.63 34.45
C ALA A 867 10.24 25.17 34.56
N THR A 868 11.12 25.64 35.45
CA THR A 868 11.40 27.08 35.65
C THR A 868 12.61 27.59 34.87
N HIS A 869 13.36 26.72 34.18
CA HIS A 869 14.58 27.10 33.46
C HIS A 869 14.26 28.07 32.30
N PRO A 870 15.05 29.14 32.09
CA PRO A 870 14.78 30.14 31.04
C PRO A 870 14.59 29.54 29.64
N THR A 871 15.46 28.61 29.23
CA THR A 871 15.37 27.93 27.93
C THR A 871 14.11 27.07 27.78
N VAL A 872 13.63 26.45 28.85
CA VAL A 872 12.40 25.63 28.85
C VAL A 872 11.15 26.51 28.73
N ARG A 873 11.12 27.66 29.43
CA ARG A 873 10.05 28.64 29.29
C ARG A 873 9.99 29.21 27.87
N MET A 874 11.15 29.60 27.32
CA MET A 874 11.24 30.05 25.94
C MET A 874 10.77 28.98 24.95
N PHE A 875 11.09 27.70 25.21
CA PHE A 875 10.61 26.59 24.40
C PHE A 875 9.08 26.50 24.38
N TRP A 876 8.42 26.48 25.55
CA TRP A 876 6.96 26.40 25.62
C TRP A 876 6.26 27.62 25.04
N GLU A 877 6.81 28.82 25.22
CA GLU A 877 6.31 30.01 24.56
C GLU A 877 6.36 29.90 23.03
N VAL A 878 7.51 29.50 22.48
CA VAL A 878 7.70 29.29 21.03
C VAL A 878 6.78 28.17 20.52
N PHE A 879 6.65 27.08 21.28
CA PHE A 879 5.79 25.96 20.92
C PHE A 879 4.32 26.38 20.87
N HIS A 880 3.84 27.14 21.87
CA HIS A 880 2.46 27.61 21.90
C HIS A 880 2.15 28.64 20.80
N GLU A 881 3.13 29.44 20.40
CA GLU A 881 3.06 30.37 19.24
C GLU A 881 2.92 29.64 17.89
N PHE A 882 3.33 28.37 17.78
CA PHE A 882 3.22 27.62 16.53
C PHE A 882 1.77 27.39 16.08
N PRO A 883 1.50 27.45 14.77
CA PRO A 883 0.22 27.02 14.21
C PRO A 883 0.04 25.51 14.41
N LEU A 884 -1.22 25.04 14.42
CA LEU A 884 -1.57 23.64 14.65
C LEU A 884 -0.76 22.66 13.79
N GLU A 885 -0.53 22.99 12.51
CA GLU A 885 0.23 22.12 11.61
C GLU A 885 1.71 21.99 12.00
N LYS A 886 2.33 23.04 12.55
CA LYS A 886 3.70 22.95 13.09
C LYS A 886 3.73 22.18 14.40
N LYS A 887 2.69 22.28 15.24
CA LYS A 887 2.57 21.46 16.46
C LYS A 887 2.43 19.98 16.15
N LYS A 888 1.64 19.62 15.13
CA LYS A 888 1.53 18.23 14.62
C LYS A 888 2.87 17.73 14.07
N ARG A 889 3.57 18.53 13.28
CA ARG A 889 4.92 18.16 12.79
C ARG A 889 5.94 18.02 13.91
N PHE A 890 5.85 18.84 14.95
CA PHE A 890 6.69 18.68 16.14
C PHE A 890 6.38 17.36 16.86
N LEU A 891 5.10 17.00 16.98
CA LEU A 891 4.70 15.71 17.55
C LEU A 891 5.27 14.55 16.71
N LEU A 892 5.14 14.62 15.38
CA LEU A 892 5.75 13.66 14.45
C LEU A 892 7.27 13.57 14.62
N PHE A 893 7.95 14.71 14.74
CA PHE A 893 9.39 14.80 15.00
C PHE A 893 9.79 14.17 16.34
N LEU A 894 8.98 14.32 17.38
CA LEU A 894 9.29 13.85 18.74
C LEU A 894 8.87 12.40 19.02
N THR A 895 7.77 11.92 18.44
CA THR A 895 7.16 10.64 18.81
C THR A 895 7.17 9.63 17.67
N GLY A 896 7.41 10.08 16.42
CA GLY A 896 7.27 9.30 15.20
C GLY A 896 5.86 9.26 14.62
N SER A 897 4.87 9.92 15.24
CA SER A 897 3.49 10.02 14.75
C SER A 897 2.87 11.38 15.09
N ASP A 898 1.99 11.89 14.24
CA ASP A 898 1.17 13.06 14.54
C ASP A 898 -0.10 12.71 15.35
N ARG A 899 -0.29 11.45 15.72
CA ARG A 899 -1.43 10.91 16.48
C ARG A 899 -1.08 10.73 17.96
N ILE A 900 -2.09 10.85 18.82
CA ILE A 900 -1.95 10.65 20.26
C ILE A 900 -2.61 9.35 20.71
N PRO A 901 -2.17 8.73 21.83
CA PRO A 901 -2.87 7.59 22.40
C PRO A 901 -4.33 7.92 22.77
N ILE A 902 -5.18 6.89 22.84
CA ILE A 902 -6.61 7.06 23.08
C ILE A 902 -6.96 7.63 24.46
N HIS A 903 -6.06 7.46 25.44
CA HIS A 903 -6.14 8.09 26.76
C HIS A 903 -5.83 9.60 26.73
N GLY A 904 -5.56 10.16 25.55
CA GLY A 904 -5.28 11.57 25.36
C GLY A 904 -3.82 11.94 25.64
N MET A 905 -3.56 13.25 25.62
CA MET A 905 -2.23 13.82 25.87
C MET A 905 -1.73 13.56 27.30
N GLU A 906 -2.61 13.19 28.23
CA GLU A 906 -2.22 12.85 29.61
C GLU A 906 -1.25 11.66 29.65
N SER A 907 -1.50 10.66 28.81
CA SER A 907 -0.67 9.46 28.71
C SER A 907 0.65 9.69 27.96
N LEU A 908 0.78 10.79 27.20
CA LEU A 908 1.97 11.09 26.43
C LEU A 908 3.00 11.83 27.29
N ARG A 909 3.95 11.06 27.83
CA ARG A 909 5.05 11.61 28.61
C ARG A 909 6.23 12.00 27.71
N ILE A 910 6.49 13.30 27.60
CA ILE A 910 7.68 13.82 26.91
C ILE A 910 8.81 14.06 27.90
N SER A 911 10.05 13.84 27.48
CA SER A 911 11.24 14.19 28.27
C SER A 911 12.06 15.24 27.55
N ILE A 912 12.47 16.32 28.22
CA ILE A 912 13.35 17.35 27.66
C ILE A 912 14.67 17.32 28.43
N GLN A 913 15.77 17.14 27.72
CA GLN A 913 17.11 17.00 28.29
C GLN A 913 18.04 18.09 27.79
N SER A 914 18.89 18.59 28.71
CA SER A 914 19.94 19.55 28.37
C SER A 914 21.15 18.86 27.74
N THR A 915 21.61 19.37 26.59
CA THR A 915 22.85 18.93 25.94
C THR A 915 23.98 19.93 26.20
N SER A 916 25.23 19.45 26.28
CA SER A 916 26.45 20.26 26.35
C SER A 916 26.89 20.82 24.99
N ALA A 917 26.12 20.54 23.92
CA ALA A 917 26.38 21.02 22.57
C ALA A 917 26.21 22.55 22.48
N GLU A 918 27.01 23.16 21.61
CA GLU A 918 26.96 24.60 21.35
C GLU A 918 25.62 25.04 20.72
N GLU A 919 25.27 26.32 20.85
CA GLU A 919 24.00 26.90 20.38
C GLU A 919 23.75 26.80 18.87
N HIS A 920 24.77 26.44 18.09
CA HIS A 920 24.66 26.30 16.65
C HIS A 920 24.02 24.97 16.21
N TYR A 921 23.97 23.97 17.10
CA TYR A 921 23.34 22.67 16.84
C TYR A 921 21.80 22.77 16.88
N LEU A 922 21.14 21.89 16.13
CA LEU A 922 19.69 21.74 16.14
C LEU A 922 19.25 20.90 17.36
N PRO A 923 18.02 21.09 17.87
CA PRO A 923 17.45 20.14 18.82
C PRO A 923 17.28 18.78 18.14
N VAL A 924 17.58 17.70 18.86
CA VAL A 924 17.53 16.32 18.35
C VAL A 924 16.45 15.55 19.12
N ALA A 925 15.60 14.82 18.41
CA ALA A 925 14.58 13.98 19.02
C ALA A 925 14.95 12.50 18.93
N HIS A 926 14.79 11.79 20.05
CA HIS A 926 14.85 10.34 20.11
C HIS A 926 13.42 9.81 20.22
N THR A 927 12.81 9.52 19.06
CA THR A 927 11.37 9.18 18.93
C THR A 927 10.93 7.95 19.73
N CYS A 928 11.87 7.03 19.98
CA CYS A 928 11.67 5.82 20.77
C CYS A 928 11.40 6.12 22.25
N TYR A 929 11.93 7.22 22.78
CA TYR A 929 11.83 7.62 24.19
C TYR A 929 11.01 8.89 24.41
N ASN A 930 10.43 9.46 23.34
CA ASN A 930 9.80 10.78 23.35
C ASN A 930 10.73 11.83 24.02
N LEU A 931 12.03 11.71 23.76
CA LEU A 931 13.08 12.52 24.38
C LEU A 931 13.55 13.59 23.42
N LEU A 932 13.55 14.85 23.85
CA LEU A 932 14.07 15.99 23.13
C LEU A 932 15.37 16.46 23.78
N ASP A 933 16.49 16.26 23.08
CA ASP A 933 17.78 16.83 23.43
C ASP A 933 17.85 18.26 22.90
N MET A 934 17.96 19.22 23.82
CA MET A 934 17.90 20.63 23.50
C MET A 934 19.15 21.37 24.03
N PRO A 935 19.94 22.01 23.14
CA PRO A 935 21.02 22.92 23.52
C PRO A 935 20.53 24.14 24.31
N ARG A 936 21.43 24.79 25.05
CA ARG A 936 21.09 25.99 25.84
C ARG A 936 21.04 27.23 24.97
N TYR A 937 19.89 27.52 24.39
CA TYR A 937 19.70 28.76 23.63
C TYR A 937 19.59 29.98 24.56
N GLN A 938 20.32 31.05 24.22
CA GLN A 938 20.29 32.33 24.95
C GLN A 938 19.08 33.20 24.59
N THR A 939 18.55 33.08 23.37
CA THR A 939 17.47 33.96 22.87
C THR A 939 16.31 33.17 22.28
N LYS A 940 15.09 33.69 22.49
CA LYS A 940 13.84 33.12 21.96
C LYS A 940 13.84 33.00 20.43
N GLU A 941 14.38 34.00 19.74
CA GLU A 941 14.46 34.03 18.27
C GLU A 941 15.35 32.92 17.70
N THR A 942 16.47 32.65 18.37
CA THR A 942 17.37 31.56 17.97
C THR A 942 16.70 30.21 18.19
N LEU A 943 16.04 30.02 19.34
CA LEU A 943 15.27 28.81 19.62
C LEU A 943 14.15 28.62 18.59
N HIS A 944 13.36 29.65 18.30
CA HIS A 944 12.28 29.60 17.32
C HIS A 944 12.79 29.18 15.94
N ARG A 945 13.87 29.80 15.45
CA ARG A 945 14.46 29.47 14.15
C ARG A 945 14.99 28.04 14.11
N ARG A 946 15.71 27.59 15.15
CA ARG A 946 16.33 26.26 15.21
C ARG A 946 15.30 25.16 15.38
N LEU A 947 14.31 25.36 16.25
CA LEU A 947 13.20 24.43 16.42
C LEU A 947 12.38 24.31 15.13
N THR A 948 12.10 25.43 14.47
CA THR A 948 11.43 25.42 13.16
C THR A 948 12.23 24.61 12.12
N GLN A 949 13.55 24.84 12.04
CA GLN A 949 14.41 24.09 11.12
C GLN A 949 14.42 22.59 11.41
N ALA A 950 14.51 22.19 12.68
CA ALA A 950 14.49 20.78 13.08
C ALA A 950 13.15 20.09 12.73
N VAL A 951 12.03 20.77 12.98
CA VAL A 951 10.68 20.25 12.70
C VAL A 951 10.37 20.19 11.19
N GLU A 952 11.02 21.02 10.37
CA GLU A 952 10.84 21.04 8.91
C GLU A 952 11.81 20.09 8.16
N GLN A 953 12.91 19.67 8.79
CA GLN A 953 13.95 18.80 8.20
C GLN A 953 14.00 17.41 8.86
N TYR A 954 12.85 16.80 9.18
CA TYR A 954 12.78 15.55 9.94
C TYR A 954 12.93 14.26 9.10
N GLU A 955 12.99 14.36 7.76
CA GLU A 955 13.21 13.20 6.88
C GLU A 955 14.69 12.80 6.86
N GLY A 956 15.07 12.00 7.87
CA GLY A 956 16.37 11.37 7.94
C GLY A 956 16.70 10.94 9.36
N PHE A 957 16.74 9.62 9.62
CA PHE A 957 17.32 9.04 10.84
C PHE A 957 18.86 9.19 10.90
N SER A 958 19.43 10.14 10.15
CA SER A 958 20.87 10.31 9.95
C SER A 958 21.20 11.80 9.88
N LEU A 959 21.04 12.48 11.00
CA LEU A 959 21.80 13.69 11.33
C LEU A 959 22.46 13.51 12.69
N VAL A 960 23.29 12.46 12.79
CA VAL A 960 24.50 12.43 13.62
C VAL A 960 25.61 11.80 12.79
#